data_AF-A0A9W4IAJ2-F1
#
_entry.id   AF-A0A9W4IAJ2-F1
#
_cell.length_a   1.000
_cell.length_b   1.000
_cell.length_c   1.000
_cell.angle_alpha   90.00
_cell.angle_beta   90.00
_cell.angle_gamma   90.00
#
_symmetry.space_group_name_H-M   'P 1'
#
loop_
_entity.id
_entity.type
_entity.pdbx_description
1 polymer ?
#
loop_
_entity_poly.entity_id
_entity_poly.type
_entity_poly.pdbx_seq_one_letter_code
_entity_poly.pdbx_strand_id
1 'polypeptide(L)'
;MSSVLNHARSLSGTPRRRACLLINSRLDKQNQCGVKPAVSPRNWLPSGFRSGSLRFFQSASLFNVPATLPIDIQPPRENNNDQRTPAVDPHAIVSLTSKPPTENDKAKLVTASANVRIKPKPAEYLSKALRNSGHALGHEDQLTGIDRDCPRHVTNRVKPRTIGRPKKPSLAVILGEYIREVDPVVSQLSAHAGEDLDTALKCVFRDTNNEYLTSRGYSPTDVTSWAWILTSRNPHEAAVRLFMLEADTTKPGAKGPTIPPFILLHLLRQQSIDAHTFRLLLIHSLHLMSGQPLPPHDYLAEAVESNVNLPSTNPHPSIDSGTCMVLVTRLIRHALRVWPQALLTISRAFAQYLTTPRENAALRTTMQQRHDERVKTDKFNECLWLLSLPAKVAPYRSTPIQQQAQFELLRAMATYKPVLPVTRQGYRAIVAVQLAHKKTSEERQSAELKAPSWPPWKEEKLGIDSLRGNDGMYSRAMQVLSQMADAGYSRRLWEDISSILAGWDTDHSPTVQTRAMMRCPQALPDTHTSKRNHHEIWVARIRSTRTIREAWACFLSYEDHGLPPKKAIFAAMAEKLINRRIAIERRIDSTSPALPGDGREVHAEPASARDIIYVSKEPPTLDEFLDQMLAQGFRPSGRLLGLLLQSASSVHAGLQYLLYSDLTSAQIATLTVVQAEAQDYRSIDLPSFQAVPDLVFASFIKLLCAHSNTGSSSSQHGNIPTAARFPILMDGGYSREAKVDLVSYAENHPGNYRYPRTLWHAVQLTRMRSSPYPPAWKHILSFMARGRFGGSYGPRGRSLQRILAWHQSLKLVNWMQERDIELGEDGFQTLCVAFTKAIDAGLRHPGTAEQSFLLINKARLRRLQPTEEGDNDFDTFLQHALEVLKGQFDYLVLPTSKTSEQAERSIFAAAHEPNTQPTVPSMLHTPSPATLHAFVRALGFVGDDDGLLHLLQWMSQSADLLREAADEHINGGKMMHRTLVAIRVFLERRQEQTVDSRVPSDVVQEAYDLVRRTGWDWPSDAEVEEYCR
;
A
#
# COMPACT_ATOMS: atom_id res chain seq x y z
N MET A 1 27.34 -22.62 24.14
CA MET A 1 27.44 -22.41 22.68
C MET A 1 27.45 -23.75 21.91
N SER A 2 26.53 -24.67 22.20
CA SER A 2 26.36 -25.94 21.44
C SER A 2 24.89 -26.30 21.21
N SER A 3 23.94 -25.36 21.36
CA SER A 3 22.50 -25.62 21.15
C SER A 3 21.76 -24.51 20.38
N VAL A 4 22.47 -23.55 19.76
CA VAL A 4 21.86 -22.41 19.05
C VAL A 4 22.35 -22.27 17.59
N LEU A 5 23.28 -23.13 17.14
CA LEU A 5 23.84 -23.07 15.77
C LEU A 5 23.18 -24.03 14.75
N ASN A 6 22.13 -24.76 15.13
CA ASN A 6 21.39 -25.64 14.20
C ASN A 6 20.29 -24.93 13.40
N HIS A 7 20.22 -23.60 13.38
CA HIS A 7 19.11 -22.85 12.75
C HIS A 7 19.52 -21.77 11.74
N ALA A 8 20.70 -21.89 11.12
CA ALA A 8 21.11 -21.00 10.02
C ALA A 8 21.78 -21.71 8.82
N ARG A 9 21.59 -23.03 8.66
CA ARG A 9 22.06 -23.77 7.48
C ARG A 9 20.98 -24.71 6.95
N SER A 10 19.97 -24.13 6.30
CA SER A 10 19.09 -24.83 5.36
C SER A 10 18.49 -23.85 4.35
N LEU A 11 19.35 -23.04 3.73
CA LEU A 11 19.03 -22.21 2.56
C LEU A 11 20.29 -22.07 1.69
N SER A 12 20.84 -23.20 1.24
CA SER A 12 21.79 -23.22 0.12
C SER A 12 21.83 -24.65 -0.43
N GLY A 13 21.09 -24.90 -1.51
CA GLY A 13 21.09 -26.20 -2.17
C GLY A 13 22.40 -26.45 -2.92
N THR A 14 23.08 -27.56 -2.60
CA THR A 14 23.85 -28.38 -3.55
C THR A 14 24.03 -29.79 -2.95
N PRO A 15 24.01 -30.87 -3.76
CA PRO A 15 23.89 -32.23 -3.25
C PRO A 15 25.26 -32.93 -3.15
N ARG A 16 25.49 -33.75 -2.10
CA ARG A 16 26.47 -34.84 -2.17
C ARG A 16 26.01 -36.12 -1.49
N ARG A 17 26.42 -37.21 -2.15
CA ARG A 17 26.04 -38.62 -2.02
C ARG A 17 26.67 -39.31 -0.80
N ARG A 18 25.94 -40.35 -0.33
CA ARG A 18 26.35 -41.66 0.22
C ARG A 18 27.35 -41.71 1.40
N ALA A 19 26.96 -42.41 2.47
CA ALA A 19 27.43 -43.77 2.74
C ALA A 19 26.60 -44.45 3.84
N CYS A 20 26.32 -45.73 3.63
CA CYS A 20 25.65 -46.67 4.54
C CYS A 20 26.43 -46.87 5.85
N LEU A 21 25.73 -47.24 6.92
CA LEU A 21 26.13 -48.36 7.78
C LEU A 21 24.93 -48.88 8.59
N LEU A 22 24.81 -50.20 8.58
CA LEU A 22 23.82 -51.05 9.25
C LEU A 22 23.95 -51.00 10.78
N ILE A 23 22.87 -51.32 11.51
CA ILE A 23 22.81 -52.43 12.48
C ILE A 23 21.37 -52.63 13.00
N ASN A 24 21.02 -53.90 13.12
CA ASN A 24 19.74 -54.53 13.46
C ASN A 24 19.25 -54.32 14.90
N SER A 25 17.94 -54.42 15.13
CA SER A 25 17.28 -55.53 15.88
C SER A 25 15.81 -55.17 16.22
N ARG A 26 14.83 -55.90 15.65
CA ARG A 26 13.98 -56.96 16.26
C ARG A 26 12.88 -56.43 17.21
N LEU A 27 11.60 -56.53 16.81
CA LEU A 27 10.61 -57.58 17.18
C LEU A 27 10.24 -57.49 18.67
N ASP A 28 8.98 -57.49 19.12
CA ASP A 28 7.85 -58.27 18.63
C ASP A 28 6.51 -57.81 19.27
N LYS A 29 5.42 -57.91 18.49
CA LYS A 29 4.08 -58.49 18.79
C LYS A 29 3.24 -58.03 20.01
N GLN A 30 2.00 -57.60 19.72
CA GLN A 30 0.71 -58.35 19.88
C GLN A 30 0.02 -58.02 21.21
N ASN A 31 -1.31 -58.01 21.37
CA ASN A 31 -2.46 -58.34 20.54
C ASN A 31 -3.72 -57.82 21.27
N GLN A 32 -4.78 -57.48 20.50
CA GLN A 32 -6.20 -57.92 20.63
C GLN A 32 -6.92 -57.81 22.01
N CYS A 33 -8.24 -57.68 22.17
CA CYS A 33 -9.46 -57.48 21.36
C CYS A 33 -10.61 -57.42 22.40
N GLY A 34 -11.80 -56.93 22.01
CA GLY A 34 -13.08 -57.41 22.59
C GLY A 34 -14.02 -56.30 23.08
N VAL A 35 -14.96 -55.79 22.28
CA VAL A 35 -16.35 -56.26 22.03
C VAL A 35 -17.40 -55.60 22.98
N LYS A 36 -18.17 -54.68 22.37
CA LYS A 36 -19.61 -54.27 22.45
C LYS A 36 -20.63 -55.16 23.24
N PRO A 37 -21.95 -54.82 23.38
CA PRO A 37 -22.73 -53.59 23.07
C PRO A 37 -23.88 -53.18 24.08
N ALA A 38 -24.48 -52.01 23.79
CA ALA A 38 -25.92 -51.62 23.85
C ALA A 38 -26.73 -51.57 25.17
N VAL A 39 -27.52 -50.49 25.34
CA VAL A 39 -29.00 -50.43 25.49
C VAL A 39 -29.44 -49.00 25.86
N SER A 40 -30.31 -48.40 25.04
CA SER A 40 -31.22 -47.26 25.36
C SER A 40 -32.60 -47.86 25.75
N PRO A 41 -33.70 -47.13 26.11
CA PRO A 41 -33.97 -45.69 26.09
C PRO A 41 -34.85 -45.16 27.27
N ARG A 42 -35.16 -43.85 27.31
CA ARG A 42 -36.54 -43.27 27.38
C ARG A 42 -36.61 -41.83 27.92
N ASN A 43 -37.16 -40.97 27.06
CA ASN A 43 -37.97 -39.76 27.21
C ASN A 43 -38.51 -39.41 28.60
N TRP A 44 -38.41 -38.13 29.00
CA TRP A 44 -39.47 -37.35 29.68
C TRP A 44 -39.30 -35.83 29.37
N LEU A 45 -40.34 -35.23 28.78
CA LEU A 45 -40.76 -33.81 28.84
C LEU A 45 -42.15 -33.84 29.56
N PRO A 46 -42.83 -32.74 29.99
CA PRO A 46 -42.68 -31.32 29.63
C PRO A 46 -42.94 -30.30 30.80
N SER A 47 -43.09 -29.01 30.44
CA SER A 47 -43.69 -27.88 31.19
C SER A 47 -42.77 -27.14 32.20
N GLY A 48 -42.80 -25.83 32.38
CA GLY A 48 -43.61 -24.73 31.85
C GLY A 48 -43.42 -23.48 32.74
N PHE A 49 -43.67 -22.30 32.17
CA PHE A 49 -43.95 -21.00 32.80
C PHE A 49 -42.85 -19.96 33.12
N ARG A 50 -43.15 -18.77 32.56
CA ARG A 50 -42.94 -17.37 32.99
C ARG A 50 -41.54 -16.77 32.90
N SER A 51 -41.37 -15.89 31.91
CA SER A 51 -40.54 -14.69 32.05
C SER A 51 -41.40 -13.46 31.77
N GLY A 52 -41.58 -12.65 32.82
CA GLY A 52 -42.07 -11.29 32.73
C GLY A 52 -40.88 -10.33 32.75
N SER A 53 -40.87 -9.41 31.79
CA SER A 53 -40.51 -8.01 31.91
C SER A 53 -39.29 -7.56 32.75
N LEU A 54 -38.46 -6.75 32.07
CA LEU A 54 -37.79 -5.52 32.53
C LEU A 54 -36.28 -5.53 32.82
N ARG A 55 -35.66 -4.59 32.09
CA ARG A 55 -34.54 -3.68 32.44
C ARG A 55 -33.12 -4.14 32.12
N PHE A 56 -32.70 -3.68 30.94
CA PHE A 56 -31.53 -2.84 30.72
C PHE A 56 -30.81 -2.36 32.00
N PHE A 57 -29.55 -2.77 32.15
CA PHE A 57 -28.55 -2.00 32.86
C PHE A 57 -27.41 -1.67 31.89
N GLN A 58 -27.39 -0.42 31.45
CA GLN A 58 -26.17 0.26 31.06
C GLN A 58 -25.38 0.52 32.34
N SER A 59 -24.11 0.12 32.37
CA SER A 59 -23.13 0.72 33.28
C SER A 59 -21.85 0.98 32.52
N ALA A 60 -21.53 2.27 32.45
CA ALA A 60 -20.24 2.81 32.06
C ALA A 60 -19.38 2.91 33.32
N SER A 61 -18.10 2.56 33.22
CA SER A 61 -17.09 2.99 34.19
C SER A 61 -15.78 3.28 33.45
N LEU A 62 -15.44 4.57 33.46
CA LEU A 62 -14.20 5.20 33.04
C LEU A 62 -13.07 4.82 33.99
N PHE A 63 -11.84 4.63 33.49
CA PHE A 63 -10.63 5.02 34.24
C PHE A 63 -9.51 5.51 33.31
N ASN A 64 -9.11 6.75 33.57
CA ASN A 64 -7.88 7.38 33.12
C ASN A 64 -6.69 6.81 33.91
N VAL A 65 -5.55 6.62 33.25
CA VAL A 65 -4.25 6.38 33.91
C VAL A 65 -3.35 7.60 33.66
N PRO A 66 -2.88 8.30 34.72
CA PRO A 66 -1.96 9.42 34.58
C PRO A 66 -0.49 8.98 34.62
N ALA A 67 0.37 9.82 34.04
CA ALA A 67 1.82 9.70 34.01
C ALA A 67 2.44 10.00 35.39
N THR A 68 3.39 9.16 35.79
CA THR A 68 4.20 9.26 37.01
C THR A 68 5.54 9.95 36.75
N LEU A 69 6.01 10.78 37.70
CA LEU A 69 7.42 11.09 37.99
C LEU A 69 7.52 11.71 39.43
N PRO A 70 8.69 11.74 40.09
CA PRO A 70 8.96 10.97 41.33
C PRO A 70 9.35 11.87 42.52
N ILE A 71 9.25 11.36 43.77
CA ILE A 71 9.97 11.92 44.94
C ILE A 71 10.40 10.80 45.91
N ASP A 72 11.58 11.01 46.46
CA ASP A 72 12.42 10.21 47.34
C ASP A 72 12.06 10.29 48.85
N ILE A 73 12.49 9.27 49.59
CA ILE A 73 13.01 9.26 50.99
C ILE A 73 12.06 9.49 52.21
N GLN A 74 11.81 8.35 52.88
CA GLN A 74 11.82 8.03 54.33
C GLN A 74 10.67 8.37 55.34
N PRO A 75 10.47 7.49 56.37
CA PRO A 75 9.32 7.41 57.33
C PRO A 75 9.63 8.18 58.65
N PRO A 76 8.89 8.14 59.81
CA PRO A 76 7.90 7.16 60.34
C PRO A 76 6.76 7.71 61.28
N ARG A 77 6.09 6.78 62.03
CA ARG A 77 5.35 6.94 63.32
C ARG A 77 3.91 7.51 63.28
N GLU A 78 2.87 6.75 63.67
CA GLU A 78 2.37 6.31 65.00
C GLU A 78 1.16 7.17 65.47
N ASN A 79 0.08 6.45 65.79
CA ASN A 79 -0.91 6.66 66.84
C ASN A 79 -1.99 7.77 66.78
N ASN A 80 -3.22 7.25 67.02
CA ASN A 80 -4.24 7.71 67.97
C ASN A 80 -5.35 8.68 67.53
N ASN A 81 -6.54 8.06 67.42
CA ASN A 81 -7.74 8.27 68.25
C ASN A 81 -8.65 9.49 68.09
N ASP A 82 -9.92 9.13 68.36
CA ASP A 82 -11.08 9.89 68.82
C ASP A 82 -11.90 10.61 67.74
N GLN A 83 -13.03 10.01 67.32
CA GLN A 83 -14.34 10.04 68.00
C GLN A 83 -14.83 11.45 68.34
N ARG A 84 -15.87 11.89 67.61
CA ARG A 84 -17.05 12.59 68.15
C ARG A 84 -18.13 12.71 67.08
N THR A 85 -19.14 11.85 67.18
CA THR A 85 -20.56 12.15 66.92
C THR A 85 -21.04 13.20 67.95
N PRO A 86 -22.23 13.89 67.86
CA PRO A 86 -23.50 13.34 67.36
C PRO A 86 -24.54 14.31 66.73
N ALA A 87 -25.64 13.70 66.24
CA ALA A 87 -27.06 14.14 66.19
C ALA A 87 -27.40 15.43 65.39
N VAL A 88 -28.52 15.57 64.67
CA VAL A 88 -29.94 15.36 65.02
C VAL A 88 -30.77 15.32 63.70
N ASP A 89 -31.62 14.30 63.56
CA ASP A 89 -32.82 14.20 62.68
C ASP A 89 -34.02 14.93 63.35
N PRO A 90 -35.25 15.07 62.78
CA PRO A 90 -35.77 15.14 61.42
C PRO A 90 -36.92 16.21 61.31
N HIS A 91 -37.86 16.08 60.36
CA HIS A 91 -39.08 16.89 60.05
C HIS A 91 -38.88 17.88 58.88
N ALA A 92 -39.76 18.02 57.89
CA ALA A 92 -40.99 17.34 57.53
C ALA A 92 -41.25 17.55 56.02
N ILE A 93 -41.68 16.46 55.39
CA ILE A 93 -42.77 16.30 54.41
C ILE A 93 -43.44 17.62 53.94
N VAL A 94 -43.39 17.92 52.64
CA VAL A 94 -44.57 18.02 51.75
C VAL A 94 -44.11 18.18 50.29
N SER A 95 -44.73 17.35 49.46
CA SER A 95 -44.67 17.22 48.01
C SER A 95 -44.86 18.53 47.24
N LEU A 96 -43.95 18.80 46.30
CA LEU A 96 -44.24 19.57 45.09
C LEU A 96 -43.70 18.80 43.87
N THR A 97 -44.66 18.40 43.04
CA THR A 97 -44.53 17.80 41.72
C THR A 97 -43.56 18.58 40.82
N SER A 98 -42.51 17.92 40.31
CA SER A 98 -41.77 18.41 39.15
C SER A 98 -41.64 17.29 38.11
N LYS A 99 -42.22 17.54 36.94
CA LYS A 99 -42.27 16.69 35.74
C LYS A 99 -40.88 16.14 35.34
N PRO A 100 -40.81 14.96 34.68
CA PRO A 100 -39.56 14.49 34.09
C PRO A 100 -39.07 15.48 33.02
N PRO A 101 -37.75 15.66 32.86
CA PRO A 101 -37.22 16.65 31.92
C PRO A 101 -37.59 16.24 30.50
N THR A 102 -38.09 17.20 29.74
CA THR A 102 -38.37 17.06 28.30
C THR A 102 -37.06 16.86 27.53
N GLU A 103 -37.15 16.26 26.33
CA GLU A 103 -35.99 15.98 25.45
C GLU A 103 -35.08 17.20 25.18
N ASN A 104 -35.58 18.42 25.38
CA ASN A 104 -34.81 19.65 25.27
C ASN A 104 -33.73 19.84 26.34
N ASP A 105 -33.89 19.29 27.55
CA ASP A 105 -32.88 19.42 28.61
C ASP A 105 -31.74 18.39 28.45
N LYS A 106 -32.02 17.25 27.82
CA LYS A 106 -30.98 16.30 27.37
C LYS A 106 -30.19 16.87 26.19
N ALA A 107 -30.82 17.66 25.30
CA ALA A 107 -30.13 18.37 24.24
C ALA A 107 -29.17 19.46 24.77
N LYS A 108 -29.49 20.10 25.90
CA LYS A 108 -28.58 21.08 26.56
C LYS A 108 -27.36 20.43 27.22
N LEU A 109 -27.47 19.21 27.78
CA LEU A 109 -26.31 18.50 28.33
C LEU A 109 -25.40 17.89 27.25
N VAL A 110 -25.93 17.50 26.09
CA VAL A 110 -25.13 17.02 24.94
C VAL A 110 -24.43 18.17 24.19
N THR A 111 -24.98 19.38 24.23
CA THR A 111 -24.33 20.58 23.65
C THR A 111 -23.28 21.22 24.57
N ALA A 112 -23.34 20.98 25.89
CA ALA A 112 -22.33 21.48 26.83
C ALA A 112 -20.96 20.76 26.72
N SER A 113 -20.92 19.50 26.26
CA SER A 113 -19.65 18.76 26.09
C SER A 113 -18.85 19.12 24.83
N ALA A 114 -19.40 19.96 23.94
CA ALA A 114 -18.76 20.37 22.69
C ALA A 114 -17.80 21.57 22.82
N ASN A 115 -17.73 22.21 24.00
CA ASN A 115 -17.01 23.47 24.21
C ASN A 115 -15.82 23.38 25.19
N VAL A 116 -15.18 22.22 25.32
CA VAL A 116 -13.87 22.17 26.01
C VAL A 116 -12.81 22.75 25.07
N ARG A 117 -12.46 24.03 25.29
CA ARG A 117 -11.42 24.75 24.55
C ARG A 117 -10.03 24.23 24.97
N ILE A 118 -9.50 23.27 24.24
CA ILE A 118 -8.15 22.73 24.46
C ILE A 118 -7.14 23.58 23.67
N LYS A 119 -6.02 23.96 24.29
CA LYS A 119 -4.92 24.66 23.60
C LYS A 119 -4.21 23.69 22.62
N PRO A 120 -3.84 24.14 21.41
CA PRO A 120 -3.20 23.28 20.42
C PRO A 120 -1.82 22.80 20.89
N LYS A 121 -1.41 21.62 20.44
CA LYS A 121 -0.02 21.18 20.59
C LYS A 121 0.91 22.05 19.72
N PRO A 122 2.19 22.23 20.07
CA PRO A 122 3.14 23.02 19.28
C PRO A 122 3.14 22.73 17.78
N ALA A 123 3.17 21.45 17.42
CA ALA A 123 3.21 21.06 16.01
C ALA A 123 1.85 21.15 15.30
N GLU A 124 0.74 21.16 16.03
CA GLU A 124 -0.61 21.40 15.48
C GLU A 124 -0.83 22.89 15.23
N TYR A 125 -0.25 23.74 16.10
CA TYR A 125 -0.24 25.18 15.93
C TYR A 125 0.52 25.60 14.66
N LEU A 126 1.71 25.02 14.43
CA LEU A 126 2.49 25.26 13.20
C LEU A 126 1.73 24.87 11.93
N SER A 127 1.13 23.67 11.88
CA SER A 127 0.33 23.23 10.74
C SER A 127 -0.85 24.16 10.48
N LYS A 128 -1.52 24.62 11.55
CA LYS A 128 -2.63 25.57 11.46
C LYS A 128 -2.17 26.94 10.94
N ALA A 129 -0.99 27.41 11.35
CA ALA A 129 -0.41 28.66 10.84
C ALA A 129 -0.14 28.57 9.33
N LEU A 130 0.59 27.53 8.90
CA LEU A 130 0.86 27.28 7.47
C LEU A 130 -0.43 27.20 6.65
N ARG A 131 -1.44 26.47 7.13
CA ARG A 131 -2.72 26.33 6.43
C ARG A 131 -3.46 27.65 6.30
N ASN A 132 -3.47 28.45 7.37
CA ASN A 132 -4.15 29.74 7.38
C ASN A 132 -3.46 30.75 6.46
N SER A 133 -2.15 30.66 6.29
CA SER A 133 -1.37 31.48 5.35
C SER A 133 -1.42 30.95 3.90
N GLY A 134 -2.15 29.85 3.63
CA GLY A 134 -2.33 29.30 2.28
C GLY A 134 -1.20 28.39 1.79
N HIS A 135 -0.27 27.99 2.66
CA HIS A 135 0.86 27.13 2.28
C HIS A 135 0.47 25.64 2.21
N ALA A 136 1.00 24.94 1.21
CA ALA A 136 0.68 23.54 0.93
C ALA A 136 0.99 22.60 2.11
N LEU A 137 2.12 22.81 2.78
CA LEU A 137 2.59 21.99 3.90
C LEU A 137 1.76 22.12 5.19
N GLY A 138 0.80 23.06 5.26
CA GLY A 138 -0.10 23.22 6.40
C GLY A 138 -1.30 22.28 6.43
N HIS A 139 -1.61 21.61 5.31
CA HIS A 139 -2.78 20.74 5.20
C HIS A 139 -2.54 19.40 5.90
N GLU A 140 -2.85 19.35 7.20
CA GLU A 140 -3.00 18.10 7.94
C GLU A 140 -4.33 17.43 7.60
N ASP A 141 -4.32 16.46 6.69
CA ASP A 141 -5.39 15.49 6.64
C ASP A 141 -5.10 14.31 7.57
N GLN A 142 -6.12 14.03 8.37
CA GLN A 142 -6.20 13.08 9.48
C GLN A 142 -5.27 11.88 9.32
N LEU A 143 -4.40 11.66 10.33
CA LEU A 143 -3.73 10.39 10.66
C LEU A 143 -4.21 9.23 9.78
N THR A 144 -3.54 9.10 8.63
CA THR A 144 -3.37 7.88 7.84
C THR A 144 -4.51 6.87 7.90
N GLY A 145 -5.34 6.86 6.84
CA GLY A 145 -6.24 5.78 6.46
C GLY A 145 -5.52 4.46 6.10
N ILE A 146 -4.76 3.90 7.04
CA ILE A 146 -4.56 2.44 7.16
C ILE A 146 -5.50 1.91 8.26
N ASP A 147 -5.99 2.76 9.17
CA ASP A 147 -6.95 2.40 10.22
C ASP A 147 -8.40 2.25 9.71
N ARG A 148 -8.67 2.38 8.40
CA ARG A 148 -10.01 2.18 7.81
C ARG A 148 -10.39 0.72 7.55
N ASP A 149 -9.44 -0.21 7.59
CA ASP A 149 -9.71 -1.66 7.53
C ASP A 149 -9.78 -2.33 8.92
N CYS A 150 -9.62 -1.55 9.99
CA CYS A 150 -9.92 -1.97 11.36
C CYS A 150 -11.26 -1.33 11.76
N PRO A 151 -12.34 -2.08 12.01
CA PRO A 151 -13.58 -1.51 12.52
C PRO A 151 -13.38 -1.12 13.99
N ARG A 152 -12.69 0.02 14.23
CA ARG A 152 -12.93 0.77 15.45
C ARG A 152 -14.34 1.32 15.30
N HIS A 153 -15.22 0.93 16.22
CA HIS A 153 -16.54 1.53 16.34
C HIS A 153 -16.44 3.03 16.11
N VAL A 154 -17.25 3.51 15.17
CA VAL A 154 -17.47 4.94 14.91
C VAL A 154 -18.07 5.54 16.17
N THR A 155 -17.24 5.83 17.15
CA THR A 155 -17.47 7.04 17.93
C THR A 155 -16.89 8.14 17.06
N ASN A 156 -17.75 8.95 16.48
CA ASN A 156 -17.41 10.29 16.00
C ASN A 156 -16.79 11.05 17.18
N ARG A 157 -15.52 10.79 17.52
CA ARG A 157 -14.72 11.68 18.34
C ARG A 157 -14.40 12.85 17.42
N VAL A 158 -15.36 13.77 17.32
CA VAL A 158 -15.13 15.15 16.88
C VAL A 158 -13.91 15.61 17.68
N LYS A 159 -12.75 15.74 17.01
CA LYS A 159 -11.55 16.27 17.67
C LYS A 159 -11.95 17.64 18.23
N PRO A 160 -11.69 17.92 19.51
CA PRO A 160 -12.04 19.21 20.09
C PRO A 160 -11.34 20.31 19.28
N ARG A 161 -12.10 21.33 18.87
CA ARG A 161 -11.56 22.47 18.12
C ARG A 161 -10.53 23.19 19.01
N THR A 162 -9.27 23.18 18.60
CA THR A 162 -8.19 23.87 19.31
C THR A 162 -8.15 25.34 18.93
N ILE A 163 -8.20 26.21 19.94
CA ILE A 163 -8.27 27.68 19.78
C ILE A 163 -7.24 28.33 20.71
N GLY A 164 -6.50 29.30 20.18
CA GLY A 164 -5.53 30.11 20.94
C GLY A 164 -4.07 29.64 20.86
N ARG A 165 -3.19 30.35 21.58
CA ARG A 165 -1.74 30.14 21.65
C ARG A 165 -1.35 29.07 22.69
N PRO A 166 -0.41 28.16 22.39
CA PRO A 166 0.20 27.28 23.39
C PRO A 166 0.79 28.08 24.56
N LYS A 167 0.78 27.54 25.79
CA LYS A 167 1.27 28.26 26.98
C LYS A 167 2.80 28.36 27.07
N LYS A 168 3.53 27.42 26.47
CA LYS A 168 5.00 27.33 26.58
C LYS A 168 5.64 27.66 25.22
N PRO A 169 6.71 28.48 25.19
CA PRO A 169 7.49 28.70 23.97
C PRO A 169 8.12 27.38 23.53
N SER A 170 8.13 27.14 22.23
CA SER A 170 8.81 26.00 21.60
C SER A 170 9.20 26.38 20.18
N LEU A 171 10.21 25.72 19.61
CA LEU A 171 10.72 26.07 18.27
C LEU A 171 9.60 26.08 17.21
N ALA A 172 8.72 25.07 17.23
CA ALA A 172 7.57 25.01 16.33
C ALA A 172 6.53 26.12 16.57
N VAL A 173 6.39 26.62 17.81
CA VAL A 173 5.47 27.74 18.12
C VAL A 173 6.05 29.07 17.65
N ILE A 174 7.34 29.30 17.88
CA ILE A 174 8.04 30.51 17.41
C ILE A 174 8.01 30.56 15.87
N LEU A 175 8.28 29.43 15.21
CA LEU A 175 8.17 29.34 13.75
C LEU A 175 6.74 29.56 13.25
N GLY A 176 5.74 29.01 13.93
CA GLY A 176 4.33 29.24 13.59
C GLY A 176 3.89 30.70 13.82
N GLU A 177 4.49 31.41 14.77
CA GLU A 177 4.30 32.85 14.97
C GLU A 177 4.94 33.65 13.84
N TYR A 178 6.17 33.31 13.45
CA TYR A 178 6.83 33.91 12.29
C TYR A 178 5.98 33.79 11.01
N ILE A 179 5.49 32.59 10.70
CA ILE A 179 4.66 32.33 9.50
C ILE A 179 3.31 33.07 9.56
N ARG A 180 2.79 33.36 10.75
CA ARG A 180 1.50 34.04 10.89
C ARG A 180 1.64 35.56 10.82
N GLU A 181 2.67 36.13 11.43
CA GLU A 181 2.82 37.57 11.60
C GLU A 181 3.75 38.21 10.56
N VAL A 182 4.80 37.51 10.12
CA VAL A 182 5.86 38.08 9.26
C VAL A 182 5.64 37.71 7.78
N ASP A 183 5.32 36.46 7.50
CA ASP A 183 5.16 35.94 6.13
C ASP A 183 4.12 36.67 5.26
N PRO A 184 2.93 37.09 5.78
CA PRO A 184 1.97 37.88 5.01
C PRO A 184 2.51 39.27 4.64
N VAL A 185 3.30 39.89 5.52
CA VAL A 185 3.89 41.23 5.32
C VAL A 185 5.01 41.16 4.28
N VAL A 186 5.84 40.12 4.33
CA VAL A 186 6.89 39.87 3.33
C VAL A 186 6.31 39.58 1.95
N SER A 187 5.16 38.90 1.88
CA SER A 187 4.48 38.58 0.62
C SER A 187 3.76 39.79 -0.02
N GLN A 188 3.48 40.85 0.75
CA GLN A 188 2.80 42.07 0.33
C GLN A 188 3.81 43.22 0.22
N LEU A 189 4.65 43.21 -0.82
CA LEU A 189 5.64 44.27 -1.09
C LEU A 189 4.95 45.62 -1.36
N SER A 190 4.80 46.46 -0.33
CA SER A 190 4.25 47.84 -0.36
C SER A 190 5.28 48.83 0.20
N ALA A 191 5.21 50.10 -0.20
CA ALA A 191 6.13 51.16 0.24
C ALA A 191 6.12 51.44 1.77
N HIS A 192 5.10 50.98 2.50
CA HIS A 192 5.02 51.03 3.98
C HIS A 192 5.47 49.74 4.67
N ALA A 193 5.95 48.74 3.93
CA ALA A 193 6.29 47.42 4.47
C ALA A 193 7.44 47.42 5.50
N GLY A 194 8.29 48.46 5.53
CA GLY A 194 9.44 48.52 6.44
C GLY A 194 9.05 48.66 7.93
N GLU A 195 8.11 49.54 8.25
CA GLU A 195 7.66 49.77 9.64
C GLU A 195 6.76 48.63 10.14
N ASP A 196 5.91 48.09 9.26
CA ASP A 196 5.06 46.94 9.55
C ASP A 196 5.88 45.66 9.77
N LEU A 197 6.96 45.46 8.99
CA LEU A 197 7.87 44.32 9.14
C LEU A 197 8.65 44.40 10.46
N ASP A 198 9.17 45.56 10.83
CA ASP A 198 9.89 45.75 12.09
C ASP A 198 8.96 45.53 13.30
N THR A 199 7.70 45.97 13.19
CA THR A 199 6.66 45.72 14.20
C THR A 199 6.33 44.22 14.31
N ALA A 200 6.18 43.53 13.18
CA ALA A 200 5.93 42.09 13.15
C ALA A 200 7.10 41.27 13.72
N LEU A 201 8.35 41.63 13.38
CA LEU A 201 9.56 40.98 13.92
C LEU A 201 9.68 41.18 15.43
N LYS A 202 9.43 42.40 15.95
CA LYS A 202 9.38 42.66 17.40
C LYS A 202 8.28 41.88 18.10
N CYS A 203 7.15 41.61 17.42
CA CYS A 203 6.07 40.80 17.97
C CYS A 203 6.45 39.31 18.13
N VAL A 204 7.22 38.77 17.18
CA VAL A 204 7.66 37.36 17.17
C VAL A 204 8.90 37.14 18.03
N PHE A 205 9.93 37.98 17.89
CA PHE A 205 11.22 37.86 18.59
C PHE A 205 11.26 38.69 19.88
N ARG A 206 10.31 38.44 20.78
CA ARG A 206 10.29 39.02 22.14
C ARG A 206 11.48 38.49 22.94
N ASP A 207 11.90 39.20 23.99
CA ASP A 207 13.02 38.80 24.87
C ASP A 207 12.89 37.34 25.33
N THR A 208 11.70 36.93 25.76
CA THR A 208 11.41 35.53 26.16
C THR A 208 11.63 34.49 25.05
N ASN A 209 11.37 34.83 23.79
CA ASN A 209 11.57 33.93 22.64
C ASN A 209 13.04 33.93 22.22
N ASN A 210 13.72 35.08 22.26
CA ASN A 210 15.15 35.18 21.99
C ASN A 210 15.97 34.42 23.05
N GLU A 211 15.70 34.62 24.34
CA GLU A 211 16.30 33.84 25.43
C GLU A 211 16.09 32.33 25.23
N TYR A 212 14.88 31.93 24.81
CA TYR A 212 14.57 30.53 24.53
C TYR A 212 15.37 29.96 23.35
N LEU A 213 15.55 30.72 22.26
CA LEU A 213 16.36 30.32 21.10
C LEU A 213 17.84 30.24 21.48
N THR A 214 18.38 31.27 22.12
CA THR A 214 19.78 31.33 22.54
C THR A 214 20.12 30.22 23.54
N SER A 215 19.21 29.88 24.47
CA SER A 215 19.39 28.76 25.41
C SER A 215 19.58 27.39 24.74
N ARG A 216 19.17 27.27 23.47
CA ARG A 216 19.32 26.05 22.65
C ARG A 216 20.31 26.19 21.50
N GLY A 217 21.05 27.29 21.45
CA GLY A 217 22.05 27.56 20.42
C GLY A 217 21.47 28.00 19.07
N TYR A 218 20.22 28.46 19.03
CA TYR A 218 19.58 28.97 17.82
C TYR A 218 19.53 30.49 17.78
N SER A 219 19.52 31.04 16.58
CA SER A 219 19.39 32.46 16.30
C SER A 219 18.06 32.79 15.56
N PRO A 220 17.62 34.06 15.55
CA PRO A 220 16.48 34.48 14.74
C PRO A 220 16.64 34.17 13.24
N THR A 221 17.87 34.17 12.71
CA THR A 221 18.13 33.83 11.30
C THR A 221 17.89 32.36 11.01
N ASP A 222 18.03 31.48 12.01
CA ASP A 222 17.71 30.06 11.83
C ASP A 222 16.19 29.89 11.62
N VAL A 223 15.38 30.67 12.35
CA VAL A 223 13.91 30.64 12.21
C VAL A 223 13.48 31.11 10.81
N THR A 224 14.15 32.10 10.22
CA THR A 224 13.86 32.53 8.85
C THR A 224 14.22 31.46 7.83
N SER A 225 15.35 30.76 8.01
CA SER A 225 15.72 29.60 7.18
C SER A 225 14.70 28.46 7.29
N TRP A 226 14.23 28.15 8.51
CA TRP A 226 13.20 27.12 8.71
C TRP A 226 11.86 27.50 8.07
N ALA A 227 11.50 28.78 8.12
CA ALA A 227 10.31 29.29 7.45
C ALA A 227 10.43 29.13 5.93
N TRP A 228 11.60 29.47 5.35
CA TRP A 228 11.87 29.28 3.92
C TRP A 228 11.74 27.81 3.49
N ILE A 229 12.10 26.83 4.33
CA ILE A 229 11.85 25.42 4.02
C ILE A 229 10.34 25.12 4.01
N LEU A 230 9.60 25.54 5.05
CA LEU A 230 8.21 25.14 5.25
C LEU A 230 7.18 25.94 4.44
N THR A 231 7.57 27.07 3.82
CA THR A 231 6.72 27.84 2.89
C THR A 231 6.89 27.41 1.42
N SER A 232 7.50 26.25 1.16
CA SER A 232 7.62 25.70 -0.19
C SER A 232 6.26 25.30 -0.79
N ARG A 233 6.20 25.21 -2.12
CA ARG A 233 4.96 24.87 -2.85
C ARG A 233 4.63 23.39 -2.75
N ASN A 234 5.65 22.53 -2.73
CA ASN A 234 5.52 21.08 -2.66
C ASN A 234 6.53 20.48 -1.66
N PRO A 235 6.34 19.23 -1.19
CA PRO A 235 7.26 18.60 -0.25
C PRO A 235 8.64 18.32 -0.86
N HIS A 236 8.71 18.13 -2.18
CA HIS A 236 9.98 17.93 -2.91
C HIS A 236 10.90 19.13 -2.79
N GLU A 237 10.39 20.33 -3.11
CA GLU A 237 11.10 21.60 -2.98
C GLU A 237 11.52 21.83 -1.52
N ALA A 238 10.68 21.49 -0.55
CA ALA A 238 11.04 21.56 0.87
C ALA A 238 12.26 20.68 1.21
N ALA A 239 12.27 19.45 0.69
CA ALA A 239 13.38 18.53 0.89
C ALA A 239 14.66 19.03 0.19
N VAL A 240 14.57 19.57 -1.03
CA VAL A 240 15.74 20.15 -1.70
C VAL A 240 16.28 21.36 -0.92
N ARG A 241 15.41 22.27 -0.45
CA ARG A 241 15.79 23.42 0.39
C ARG A 241 16.46 22.99 1.70
N LEU A 242 15.96 21.91 2.32
CA LEU A 242 16.56 21.28 3.51
C LEU A 242 18.01 20.85 3.22
N PHE A 243 18.24 20.11 2.13
CA PHE A 243 19.57 19.65 1.74
C PHE A 243 20.54 20.79 1.40
N MET A 244 20.06 21.83 0.72
CA MET A 244 20.88 23.00 0.38
C MET A 244 21.40 23.71 1.63
N LEU A 245 20.53 23.95 2.61
CA LEU A 245 20.91 24.63 3.85
C LEU A 245 21.90 23.83 4.70
N GLU A 246 21.78 22.50 4.73
CA GLU A 246 22.74 21.67 5.45
C GLU A 246 24.08 21.59 4.76
N ALA A 247 24.11 21.54 3.42
CA ALA A 247 25.36 21.58 2.68
C ALA A 247 26.14 22.88 2.97
N ASP A 248 25.46 24.01 3.17
CA ASP A 248 26.11 25.28 3.54
C ASP A 248 26.65 25.30 4.97
N THR A 249 26.08 24.53 5.91
CA THR A 249 26.59 24.43 7.30
C THR A 249 27.92 23.70 7.43
N THR A 250 28.31 22.95 6.40
CA THR A 250 29.50 22.08 6.42
C THR A 250 30.78 22.79 5.93
N LYS A 251 30.66 24.07 5.53
CA LYS A 251 31.80 24.90 5.13
C LYS A 251 32.65 25.28 6.35
N PRO A 252 34.00 25.09 6.32
CA PRO A 252 34.85 25.37 7.47
C PRO A 252 34.82 26.87 7.82
N GLY A 253 34.39 27.18 9.06
CA GLY A 253 34.30 28.55 9.58
C GLY A 253 32.91 29.20 9.52
N ALA A 254 31.92 28.57 8.89
CA ALA A 254 30.55 29.08 8.85
C ALA A 254 29.73 28.59 10.06
N LYS A 255 29.18 29.53 10.86
CA LYS A 255 28.07 29.23 11.79
C LYS A 255 26.77 29.17 10.98
N GLY A 256 26.64 28.17 10.10
CA GLY A 256 25.45 27.99 9.27
C GLY A 256 24.20 27.68 10.11
N PRO A 257 23.00 27.86 9.54
CA PRO A 257 21.75 27.66 10.26
C PRO A 257 21.55 26.20 10.64
N THR A 258 21.52 25.91 11.95
CA THR A 258 21.32 24.55 12.43
C THR A 258 19.85 24.13 12.30
N ILE A 259 19.60 22.99 11.65
CA ILE A 259 18.24 22.53 11.37
C ILE A 259 17.77 21.57 12.47
N PRO A 260 16.69 21.89 13.20
CA PRO A 260 16.20 21.04 14.27
C PRO A 260 15.39 19.85 13.72
N PRO A 261 15.44 18.66 14.38
CA PRO A 261 14.77 17.45 13.91
C PRO A 261 13.24 17.57 13.71
N PHE A 262 12.60 18.57 14.33
CA PHE A 262 11.16 18.75 14.17
C PHE A 262 10.75 19.19 12.76
N ILE A 263 11.65 19.83 11.99
CA ILE A 263 11.39 20.24 10.59
C ILE A 263 11.26 19.01 9.71
N LEU A 264 12.26 18.11 9.75
CA LEU A 264 12.20 16.81 9.09
C LEU A 264 10.95 16.01 9.50
N LEU A 265 10.68 15.96 10.81
CA LEU A 265 9.48 15.30 11.31
C LEU A 265 8.20 15.95 10.76
N HIS A 266 8.16 17.27 10.59
CA HIS A 266 7.02 17.96 9.98
C HIS A 266 6.87 17.62 8.50
N LEU A 267 7.96 17.54 7.73
CA LEU A 267 7.94 17.08 6.33
C LEU A 267 7.47 15.63 6.21
N LEU A 268 7.98 14.73 7.05
CA LEU A 268 7.54 13.34 7.12
C LEU A 268 6.11 13.16 7.67
N ARG A 269 5.47 14.22 8.17
CA ARG A 269 4.05 14.17 8.58
C ARG A 269 3.10 14.24 7.38
N GLN A 270 3.55 14.76 6.24
CA GLN A 270 2.72 14.91 5.05
C GLN A 270 2.14 13.56 4.60
N GLN A 271 0.93 13.56 4.04
CA GLN A 271 0.22 12.33 3.67
C GLN A 271 0.79 11.68 2.41
N SER A 272 1.10 12.49 1.41
CA SER A 272 1.66 12.12 0.11
C SER A 272 3.08 12.68 0.01
N ILE A 273 4.04 11.77 -0.07
CA ILE A 273 5.44 12.06 -0.38
C ILE A 273 5.81 11.05 -1.44
N ASP A 274 6.27 11.52 -2.59
CA ASP A 274 6.72 10.68 -3.69
C ASP A 274 8.05 9.99 -3.37
N ALA A 275 8.39 8.95 -4.12
CA ALA A 275 9.59 8.15 -3.87
C ALA A 275 10.90 8.97 -3.88
N HIS A 276 10.99 9.98 -4.77
CA HIS A 276 12.17 10.85 -4.88
C HIS A 276 12.33 11.75 -3.65
N THR A 277 11.27 12.44 -3.24
CA THR A 277 11.30 13.24 -2.01
C THR A 277 11.56 12.37 -0.79
N PHE A 278 10.96 11.18 -0.73
CA PHE A 278 11.19 10.25 0.37
C PHE A 278 12.66 9.80 0.45
N ARG A 279 13.34 9.56 -0.68
CA ARG A 279 14.77 9.23 -0.71
C ARG A 279 15.61 10.33 -0.06
N LEU A 280 15.39 11.59 -0.42
CA LEU A 280 16.09 12.72 0.19
C LEU A 280 15.86 12.73 1.71
N LEU A 281 14.60 12.69 2.15
CA LEU A 281 14.28 12.69 3.59
C LEU A 281 14.87 11.47 4.32
N LEU A 282 14.97 10.31 3.67
CA LEU A 282 15.63 9.12 4.22
C LEU A 282 17.12 9.36 4.43
N ILE A 283 17.83 9.86 3.42
CA ILE A 283 19.27 10.14 3.51
C ILE A 283 19.56 11.09 4.67
N HIS A 284 18.81 12.19 4.77
CA HIS A 284 18.95 13.11 5.89
C HIS A 284 18.62 12.45 7.24
N SER A 285 17.61 11.57 7.29
CA SER A 285 17.30 10.79 8.49
C SER A 285 18.44 9.86 8.91
N LEU A 286 19.12 9.23 7.95
CA LEU A 286 20.26 8.34 8.22
C LEU A 286 21.42 9.12 8.86
N HIS A 287 21.72 10.33 8.37
CA HIS A 287 22.72 11.22 8.97
C HIS A 287 22.35 11.60 10.42
N LEU A 288 21.08 11.92 10.69
CA LEU A 288 20.64 12.19 12.07
C LEU A 288 20.76 10.98 13.00
N MET A 289 20.57 9.77 12.48
CA MET A 289 20.68 8.53 13.24
C MET A 289 22.13 8.11 13.47
N SER A 290 23.01 8.32 12.48
CA SER A 290 24.44 8.00 12.59
C SER A 290 25.22 9.07 13.35
N GLY A 291 24.77 10.33 13.32
CA GLY A 291 25.51 11.46 13.88
C GLY A 291 26.62 11.99 12.97
N GLN A 292 26.68 11.55 11.71
CA GLN A 292 27.65 12.03 10.72
C GLN A 292 27.09 13.26 9.98
N PRO A 293 27.90 14.31 9.73
CA PRO A 293 27.47 15.46 8.92
C PRO A 293 27.33 15.09 7.44
N LEU A 294 26.45 15.80 6.71
CA LEU A 294 26.37 15.70 5.25
C LEU A 294 27.65 16.28 4.60
N PRO A 295 28.06 15.81 3.42
CA PRO A 295 29.22 16.35 2.71
C PRO A 295 28.89 17.72 2.06
N PRO A 296 29.84 18.67 1.99
CA PRO A 296 29.61 19.98 1.39
C PRO A 296 29.36 19.91 -0.13
N HIS A 297 28.53 20.83 -0.64
CA HIS A 297 28.18 20.92 -2.07
C HIS A 297 29.39 21.20 -2.98
N ASP A 298 30.43 21.88 -2.48
CA ASP A 298 31.61 22.28 -3.27
C ASP A 298 32.55 21.09 -3.60
N TYR A 299 32.42 19.96 -2.88
CA TYR A 299 33.15 18.72 -3.19
C TYR A 299 32.46 17.86 -4.28
N LEU A 300 31.31 18.28 -4.81
CA LEU A 300 30.55 17.53 -5.83
C LEU A 300 31.17 17.59 -7.24
N ALA A 301 32.10 18.52 -7.49
CA ALA A 301 32.79 18.66 -8.77
C ALA A 301 34.22 18.07 -8.75
N GLU A 302 34.96 18.21 -7.65
CA GLU A 302 36.39 17.82 -7.56
C GLU A 302 36.63 16.36 -7.12
N ALA A 303 35.65 15.70 -6.50
CA ALA A 303 35.81 14.34 -5.97
C ALA A 303 35.85 13.22 -7.04
N VAL A 304 35.73 13.55 -8.32
CA VAL A 304 35.97 12.59 -9.42
C VAL A 304 37.46 12.29 -9.56
N GLU A 305 38.37 13.13 -9.02
CA GLU A 305 39.81 13.02 -9.25
C GLU A 305 40.66 12.65 -8.03
N SER A 306 40.13 12.71 -6.80
CA SER A 306 40.97 12.52 -5.61
C SER A 306 40.30 11.78 -4.45
N ASN A 307 40.84 10.59 -4.14
CA ASN A 307 40.54 9.75 -2.96
C ASN A 307 41.02 10.44 -1.67
N VAL A 308 40.33 11.49 -1.20
CA VAL A 308 40.65 12.14 0.07
C VAL A 308 39.74 11.60 1.18
N ASN A 309 40.34 11.04 2.23
CA ASN A 309 39.64 10.49 3.40
C ASN A 309 39.02 11.61 4.26
N LEU A 310 37.73 11.48 4.57
CA LEU A 310 36.96 12.41 5.40
C LEU A 310 37.41 12.33 6.89
N PRO A 311 37.53 13.45 7.62
CA PRO A 311 37.90 13.42 9.04
C PRO A 311 36.83 12.73 9.88
N SER A 312 37.19 11.60 10.49
CA SER A 312 36.33 10.79 11.36
C SER A 312 36.07 11.52 12.68
N THR A 313 35.04 12.36 12.73
CA THR A 313 34.51 12.85 14.00
C THR A 313 33.67 11.73 14.62
N ASN A 314 33.85 11.47 15.92
CA ASN A 314 33.13 10.40 16.62
C ASN A 314 31.60 10.55 16.39
N PRO A 315 30.92 9.52 15.86
CA PRO A 315 29.49 9.57 15.56
C PRO A 315 28.68 9.71 16.85
N HIS A 316 28.12 10.89 17.12
CA HIS A 316 27.15 11.08 18.17
C HIS A 316 25.77 11.34 17.57
N PRO A 317 24.79 10.45 17.79
CA PRO A 317 23.44 10.68 17.28
C PRO A 317 22.86 11.96 17.87
N SER A 318 22.41 12.86 16.99
CA SER A 318 21.82 14.16 17.35
C SER A 318 20.42 14.04 17.97
N ILE A 319 19.83 12.83 17.98
CA ILE A 319 18.44 12.58 18.36
C ILE A 319 18.29 11.64 19.56
N ASP A 320 17.30 11.94 20.41
CA ASP A 320 16.90 11.05 21.50
C ASP A 320 16.15 9.82 20.97
N SER A 321 16.06 8.78 21.82
CA SER A 321 15.54 7.49 21.41
C SER A 321 14.02 7.53 21.17
N GLY A 322 13.29 8.49 21.76
CA GLY A 322 11.87 8.70 21.48
C GLY A 322 11.66 9.35 20.12
N THR A 323 12.40 10.43 19.84
CA THR A 323 12.39 11.11 18.52
C THR A 323 12.81 10.17 17.40
N CYS A 324 13.85 9.34 17.61
CA CYS A 324 14.26 8.31 16.65
C CYS A 324 13.13 7.31 16.36
N MET A 325 12.39 6.86 17.38
CA MET A 325 11.27 5.93 17.15
C MET A 325 10.14 6.59 16.34
N VAL A 326 9.83 7.87 16.60
CA VAL A 326 8.84 8.63 15.80
C VAL A 326 9.32 8.78 14.36
N LEU A 327 10.61 9.04 14.15
CA LEU A 327 11.25 9.15 12.84
C LEU A 327 11.12 7.83 12.08
N VAL A 328 11.60 6.72 12.65
CA VAL A 328 11.55 5.37 12.07
C VAL A 328 10.11 4.94 11.78
N THR A 329 9.17 5.25 12.67
CA THR A 329 7.74 4.98 12.45
C THR A 329 7.22 5.69 11.20
N ARG A 330 7.60 6.95 10.97
CA ARG A 330 7.18 7.70 9.78
C ARG A 330 7.91 7.21 8.54
N LEU A 331 9.20 6.92 8.63
CA LEU A 331 9.99 6.37 7.53
C LEU A 331 9.44 5.03 7.05
N ILE A 332 9.18 4.08 7.95
CA ILE A 332 8.60 2.77 7.59
C ILE A 332 7.22 2.95 6.95
N ARG A 333 6.37 3.82 7.50
CA ARG A 333 5.03 4.07 6.93
C ARG A 333 5.09 4.66 5.53
N HIS A 334 6.07 5.52 5.24
CA HIS A 334 6.28 6.08 3.90
C HIS A 334 6.94 5.06 2.97
N ALA A 335 7.97 4.35 3.42
CA ALA A 335 8.58 3.25 2.66
C ALA A 335 7.54 2.21 2.23
N LEU A 336 6.67 1.76 3.14
CA LEU A 336 5.57 0.85 2.80
C LEU A 336 4.58 1.42 1.77
N ARG A 337 4.48 2.75 1.63
CA ARG A 337 3.56 3.41 0.69
C ARG A 337 4.16 3.64 -0.68
N VAL A 338 5.43 4.05 -0.75
CA VAL A 338 6.06 4.50 -1.99
C VAL A 338 7.34 3.75 -2.35
N TRP A 339 8.14 3.30 -1.38
CA TRP A 339 9.44 2.67 -1.65
C TRP A 339 9.81 1.56 -0.65
N PRO A 340 9.26 0.34 -0.80
CA PRO A 340 9.49 -0.75 0.14
C PRO A 340 10.96 -1.19 0.27
N GLN A 341 11.77 -1.02 -0.78
CA GLN A 341 13.19 -1.39 -0.82
C GLN A 341 14.00 -0.68 0.28
N ALA A 342 13.59 0.52 0.70
CA ALA A 342 14.24 1.26 1.78
C ALA A 342 14.06 0.65 3.17
N LEU A 343 13.14 -0.31 3.36
CA LEU A 343 12.85 -0.91 4.67
C LEU A 343 14.07 -1.60 5.28
N LEU A 344 14.89 -2.24 4.45
CA LEU A 344 16.12 -2.90 4.89
C LEU A 344 17.12 -1.89 5.46
N THR A 345 17.35 -0.80 4.73
CA THR A 345 18.22 0.32 5.11
C THR A 345 17.78 0.94 6.42
N ILE A 346 16.48 1.25 6.56
CA ILE A 346 15.89 1.81 7.78
C ILE A 346 16.10 0.85 8.97
N SER A 347 15.89 -0.45 8.76
CA SER A 347 16.01 -1.46 9.82
C SER A 347 17.45 -1.63 10.28
N ARG A 348 18.42 -1.64 9.36
CA ARG A 348 19.86 -1.67 9.68
C ARG A 348 20.28 -0.43 10.46
N ALA A 349 19.91 0.75 9.99
CA ALA A 349 20.23 2.01 10.68
C ALA A 349 19.61 2.05 12.08
N PHE A 350 18.38 1.57 12.24
CA PHE A 350 17.71 1.54 13.53
C PHE A 350 18.33 0.52 14.49
N ALA A 351 18.68 -0.67 13.99
CA ALA A 351 19.39 -1.67 14.77
C ALA A 351 20.72 -1.12 15.28
N GLN A 352 21.53 -0.50 14.40
CA GLN A 352 22.78 0.16 14.77
C GLN A 352 22.55 1.25 15.83
N TYR A 353 21.59 2.14 15.62
CA TYR A 353 21.26 3.21 16.59
C TYR A 353 20.94 2.68 18.00
N LEU A 354 20.21 1.55 18.11
CA LEU A 354 19.83 0.98 19.40
C LEU A 354 20.94 0.12 20.06
N THR A 355 21.86 -0.43 19.27
CA THR A 355 22.97 -1.24 19.78
C THR A 355 24.21 -0.41 20.11
N THR A 356 24.41 0.76 19.50
CA THR A 356 25.54 1.65 19.81
C THR A 356 25.53 2.08 21.29
N PRO A 357 26.63 1.87 22.04
CA PRO A 357 26.73 2.27 23.43
C PRO A 357 26.73 3.79 23.57
N ARG A 358 25.98 4.33 24.53
CA ARG A 358 25.99 5.76 24.87
C ARG A 358 27.17 6.08 25.79
N GLU A 359 27.73 7.28 25.67
CA GLU A 359 28.98 7.72 26.35
C GLU A 359 29.00 7.62 27.89
N ASN A 360 27.86 7.36 28.54
CA ASN A 360 27.76 7.16 29.98
C ASN A 360 27.30 5.74 30.38
N ALA A 361 27.46 4.74 29.51
CA ALA A 361 26.99 3.38 29.77
C ALA A 361 27.69 2.69 30.96
N ALA A 362 28.98 2.99 31.18
CA ALA A 362 29.79 2.42 32.26
C ALA A 362 29.40 2.92 33.67
N LEU A 363 28.74 4.08 33.78
CA LEU A 363 28.34 4.70 35.04
C LEU A 363 26.90 4.35 35.48
N ARG A 364 26.19 3.49 34.72
CA ARG A 364 24.77 3.19 34.96
C ARG A 364 24.57 2.12 36.02
N THR A 365 23.58 2.35 36.90
CA THR A 365 23.12 1.36 37.88
C THR A 365 22.44 0.17 37.20
N THR A 366 22.42 -1.00 37.85
CA THR A 366 21.76 -2.22 37.34
C THR A 366 20.27 -2.02 37.04
N MET A 367 19.56 -1.18 37.82
CA MET A 367 18.15 -0.86 37.56
C MET A 367 17.97 -0.05 36.27
N GLN A 368 18.85 0.93 36.03
CA GLN A 368 18.83 1.73 34.78
C GLN A 368 19.15 0.86 33.57
N GLN A 369 20.11 -0.06 33.68
CA GLN A 369 20.44 -1.03 32.61
C GLN A 369 19.24 -1.91 32.24
N ARG A 370 18.54 -2.47 33.24
CA ARG A 370 17.31 -3.27 32.99
C ARG A 370 16.19 -2.43 32.37
N HIS A 371 16.06 -1.17 32.76
CA HIS A 371 15.09 -0.27 32.16
C HIS A 371 15.44 0.00 30.69
N ASP A 372 16.72 0.28 30.39
CA ASP A 372 17.20 0.48 29.02
C ASP A 372 16.97 -0.76 28.14
N GLU A 373 17.24 -1.95 28.67
CA GLU A 373 16.98 -3.23 27.98
C GLU A 373 15.50 -3.44 27.67
N ARG A 374 14.61 -3.12 28.61
CA ARG A 374 13.15 -3.16 28.39
C ARG A 374 12.74 -2.18 27.31
N VAL A 375 13.22 -0.93 27.37
CA VAL A 375 12.93 0.10 26.36
C VAL A 375 13.43 -0.31 24.98
N LYS A 376 14.63 -0.91 24.87
CA LYS A 376 15.13 -1.46 23.61
C LYS A 376 14.27 -2.61 23.11
N THR A 377 13.90 -3.54 23.99
CA THR A 377 13.03 -4.68 23.66
C THR A 377 11.68 -4.20 23.11
N ASP A 378 11.06 -3.22 23.76
CA ASP A 378 9.79 -2.65 23.33
C ASP A 378 9.91 -2.00 21.95
N LYS A 379 10.98 -1.22 21.73
CA LYS A 379 11.24 -0.54 20.44
C LYS A 379 11.52 -1.50 19.29
N PHE A 380 12.30 -2.54 19.52
CA PHE A 380 12.55 -3.57 18.50
C PHE A 380 11.25 -4.29 18.14
N ASN A 381 10.46 -4.72 19.13
CA ASN A 381 9.19 -5.43 18.88
C ASN A 381 8.11 -4.52 18.26
N GLU A 382 8.08 -3.23 18.60
CA GLU A 382 7.24 -2.24 17.93
C GLU A 382 7.67 -2.05 16.46
N CYS A 383 8.97 -1.97 16.19
CA CYS A 383 9.50 -1.86 14.83
C CYS A 383 9.23 -3.13 14.00
N LEU A 384 9.40 -4.33 14.56
CA LEU A 384 9.03 -5.59 13.91
C LEU A 384 7.57 -5.57 13.47
N TRP A 385 6.67 -5.09 14.34
CA TRP A 385 5.25 -4.94 14.03
C TRP A 385 5.00 -3.92 12.91
N LEU A 386 5.66 -2.77 12.94
CA LEU A 386 5.55 -1.76 11.88
C LEU A 386 5.98 -2.33 10.51
N LEU A 387 7.06 -3.13 10.48
CA LEU A 387 7.53 -3.80 9.27
C LEU A 387 6.54 -4.86 8.75
N SER A 388 5.67 -5.41 9.60
CA SER A 388 4.66 -6.40 9.22
C SER A 388 3.42 -5.82 8.53
N LEU A 389 3.24 -4.49 8.56
CA LEU A 389 2.11 -3.83 7.92
C LEU A 389 2.19 -4.00 6.39
N PRO A 390 1.09 -4.31 5.68
CA PRO A 390 1.14 -4.53 4.23
C PRO A 390 1.62 -3.28 3.46
N ALA A 391 2.57 -3.47 2.54
CA ALA A 391 2.97 -2.41 1.62
C ALA A 391 1.81 -2.05 0.65
N LYS A 392 1.67 -0.78 0.28
CA LYS A 392 0.73 -0.35 -0.76
C LYS A 392 1.26 -0.66 -2.17
N VAL A 393 2.56 -0.51 -2.37
CA VAL A 393 3.22 -0.93 -3.62
C VAL A 393 3.35 -2.45 -3.60
N ALA A 394 2.67 -3.10 -4.53
CA ALA A 394 2.73 -4.54 -4.77
C ALA A 394 2.82 -5.39 -3.47
N PRO A 395 1.80 -5.36 -2.58
CA PRO A 395 1.90 -5.84 -1.20
C PRO A 395 2.56 -7.22 -1.03
N TYR A 396 2.17 -8.16 -1.88
CA TYR A 396 2.67 -9.53 -1.88
C TYR A 396 4.10 -9.66 -2.45
N ARG A 397 4.46 -8.87 -3.48
CA ARG A 397 5.83 -8.88 -4.04
C ARG A 397 6.84 -8.21 -3.10
N SER A 398 6.37 -7.30 -2.24
CA SER A 398 7.20 -6.60 -1.25
C SER A 398 7.47 -7.42 0.02
N THR A 399 6.81 -8.57 0.21
CA THR A 399 6.93 -9.40 1.42
C THR A 399 8.36 -9.91 1.68
N PRO A 400 9.15 -10.38 0.69
CA PRO A 400 10.55 -10.77 0.91
C PRO A 400 11.41 -9.63 1.49
N ILE A 401 11.19 -8.40 1.02
CA ILE A 401 11.90 -7.22 1.53
C ILE A 401 11.53 -6.97 3.00
N GLN A 402 10.24 -7.08 3.34
CA GLN A 402 9.77 -6.96 4.73
C GLN A 402 10.36 -8.04 5.63
N GLN A 403 10.46 -9.28 5.15
CA GLN A 403 11.09 -10.38 5.88
C GLN A 403 12.57 -10.10 6.13
N GLN A 404 13.31 -9.68 5.11
CA GLN A 404 14.73 -9.37 5.24
C GLN A 404 14.97 -8.26 6.27
N ALA A 405 14.14 -7.20 6.23
CA ALA A 405 14.15 -6.14 7.22
C ALA A 405 13.87 -6.64 8.65
N GLN A 406 12.89 -7.53 8.84
CA GLN A 406 12.62 -8.16 10.14
C GLN A 406 13.79 -9.02 10.64
N PHE A 407 14.44 -9.77 9.75
CA PHE A 407 15.59 -10.61 10.10
C PHE A 407 16.80 -9.81 10.58
N GLU A 408 17.07 -8.62 10.02
CA GLU A 408 18.15 -7.76 10.53
C GLU A 408 17.90 -7.31 11.98
N LEU A 409 16.65 -6.95 12.31
CA LEU A 409 16.29 -6.60 13.69
C LEU A 409 16.42 -7.80 14.63
N LEU A 410 15.94 -8.97 14.22
CA LEU A 410 16.04 -10.21 15.01
C LEU A 410 17.50 -10.63 15.23
N ARG A 411 18.35 -10.48 14.21
CA ARG A 411 19.80 -10.70 14.32
C ARG A 411 20.43 -9.76 15.34
N ALA A 412 20.06 -8.47 15.32
CA ALA A 412 20.54 -7.50 16.29
C ALA A 412 20.09 -7.85 17.72
N MET A 413 18.82 -8.25 17.90
CA MET A 413 18.29 -8.69 19.20
C MET A 413 19.01 -9.94 19.74
N ALA A 414 19.32 -10.90 18.88
CA ALA A 414 20.01 -12.15 19.24
C ALA A 414 21.50 -11.93 19.56
N THR A 415 22.13 -10.96 18.88
CA THR A 415 23.56 -10.63 19.08
C THR A 415 23.77 -9.78 20.33
N TYR A 416 22.75 -9.02 20.77
CA TYR A 416 22.80 -8.20 21.97
C TYR A 416 23.00 -9.07 23.22
N LYS A 417 23.75 -8.55 24.20
CA LYS A 417 24.05 -9.24 25.47
C LYS A 417 23.56 -8.38 26.65
N PRO A 418 22.66 -8.89 27.51
CA PRO A 418 21.91 -10.16 27.42
C PRO A 418 20.93 -10.18 26.24
N VAL A 419 20.57 -11.36 25.72
CA VAL A 419 19.69 -11.49 24.54
C VAL A 419 18.35 -10.78 24.77
N LEU A 420 17.93 -9.94 23.81
CA LEU A 420 16.64 -9.25 23.88
C LEU A 420 15.51 -10.21 23.45
N PRO A 421 14.47 -10.42 24.26
CA PRO A 421 13.42 -11.38 23.94
C PRO A 421 12.43 -10.87 22.88
N VAL A 422 11.89 -11.80 22.09
CA VAL A 422 10.77 -11.52 21.18
C VAL A 422 9.46 -11.60 21.95
N THR A 423 8.66 -10.54 21.92
CA THR A 423 7.36 -10.51 22.61
C THR A 423 6.27 -11.12 21.74
N ARG A 424 5.07 -11.34 22.31
CA ARG A 424 3.88 -11.74 21.53
C ARG A 424 3.67 -10.86 20.29
N GLN A 425 3.88 -9.54 20.43
CA GLN A 425 3.76 -8.61 19.30
C GLN A 425 4.80 -8.89 18.22
N GLY A 426 6.05 -9.18 18.59
CA GLY A 426 7.10 -9.58 17.66
C GLY A 426 6.78 -10.89 16.93
N TYR A 427 6.32 -11.93 17.65
CA TYR A 427 5.90 -13.18 17.02
C TYR A 427 4.74 -12.98 16.04
N ARG A 428 3.69 -12.22 16.42
CA ARG A 428 2.58 -11.87 15.52
C ARG A 428 3.07 -11.13 14.28
N ALA A 429 4.06 -10.24 14.42
CA ALA A 429 4.65 -9.53 13.31
C ALA A 429 5.35 -10.46 12.31
N ILE A 430 6.09 -11.45 12.82
CA ILE A 430 6.77 -12.45 11.99
C ILE A 430 5.73 -13.35 11.30
N VAL A 431 4.72 -13.84 12.03
CA VAL A 431 3.64 -14.68 11.47
C VAL A 431 2.89 -13.94 10.35
N ALA A 432 2.59 -12.65 10.53
CA ALA A 432 1.90 -11.85 9.52
C ALA A 432 2.67 -11.77 8.20
N VAL A 433 4.00 -11.61 8.25
CA VAL A 433 4.87 -11.60 7.05
C VAL A 433 4.96 -13.00 6.45
N GLN A 434 5.16 -14.05 7.26
CA GLN A 434 5.26 -15.43 6.75
C GLN A 434 3.97 -15.89 6.06
N LEU A 435 2.78 -15.51 6.58
CA LEU A 435 1.50 -15.79 5.92
C LEU A 435 1.35 -15.09 4.56
N ALA A 436 2.01 -13.95 4.38
CA ALA A 436 1.97 -13.19 3.15
C ALA A 436 2.99 -13.65 2.11
N HIS A 437 3.83 -14.66 2.38
CA HIS A 437 4.79 -15.16 1.40
C HIS A 437 4.18 -16.16 0.40
N LYS A 438 4.84 -16.31 -0.76
CA LYS A 438 4.63 -17.47 -1.63
C LYS A 438 5.07 -18.75 -0.91
N LYS A 439 4.42 -19.88 -1.23
CA LYS A 439 4.82 -21.20 -0.73
C LYS A 439 6.27 -21.48 -1.12
N THR A 440 7.05 -22.00 -0.19
CA THR A 440 8.37 -22.59 -0.47
C THR A 440 8.23 -23.82 -1.36
N SER A 441 9.32 -24.32 -1.94
CA SER A 441 9.31 -25.56 -2.71
C SER A 441 8.77 -26.74 -1.89
N GLU A 442 9.11 -26.82 -0.61
CA GLU A 442 8.63 -27.84 0.32
C GLU A 442 7.13 -27.70 0.62
N GLU A 443 6.68 -26.49 0.96
CA GLU A 443 5.25 -26.20 1.18
C GLU A 443 4.42 -26.44 -0.10
N ARG A 444 4.99 -26.16 -1.27
CA ARG A 444 4.36 -26.39 -2.57
C ARG A 444 4.19 -27.87 -2.85
N GLN A 445 5.24 -28.66 -2.68
CA GLN A 445 5.19 -30.11 -2.85
C GLN A 445 4.24 -30.75 -1.82
N SER A 446 4.23 -30.29 -0.57
CA SER A 446 3.25 -30.72 0.42
C SER A 446 1.81 -30.36 0.02
N ALA A 447 1.59 -29.18 -0.55
CA ALA A 447 0.28 -28.78 -1.05
C ALA A 447 -0.20 -29.65 -2.23
N GLU A 448 0.71 -30.13 -3.09
CA GLU A 448 0.40 -31.06 -4.18
C GLU A 448 0.04 -32.47 -3.69
N LEU A 449 0.52 -32.87 -2.50
CA LEU A 449 0.17 -34.13 -1.84
C LEU A 449 -1.12 -34.07 -1.03
N LYS A 450 -1.80 -32.91 -0.97
CA LYS A 450 -3.11 -32.84 -0.33
C LYS A 450 -4.16 -33.59 -1.15
N ALA A 451 -4.91 -34.45 -0.46
CA ALA A 451 -6.01 -35.21 -1.04
C ALA A 451 -7.05 -34.25 -1.65
N PRO A 452 -7.72 -34.68 -2.73
CA PRO A 452 -8.82 -33.92 -3.30
C PRO A 452 -10.09 -33.95 -2.44
N SER A 453 -10.19 -34.78 -1.41
CA SER A 453 -11.29 -34.78 -0.45
C SER A 453 -11.18 -33.65 0.59
N TRP A 454 -12.28 -33.35 1.29
CA TRP A 454 -12.31 -32.36 2.37
C TRP A 454 -12.65 -33.03 3.71
N PRO A 455 -11.85 -32.85 4.79
CA PRO A 455 -10.63 -32.04 4.85
C PRO A 455 -9.45 -32.59 4.01
N PRO A 456 -8.54 -31.72 3.52
CA PRO A 456 -7.45 -32.06 2.61
C PRO A 456 -6.27 -32.73 3.32
N TRP A 457 -6.46 -33.97 3.77
CA TRP A 457 -5.41 -34.78 4.39
C TRP A 457 -4.31 -35.14 3.40
N LYS A 458 -3.09 -35.43 3.89
CA LYS A 458 -1.97 -35.87 3.03
C LYS A 458 -2.32 -37.23 2.41
N GLU A 459 -2.13 -37.35 1.10
CA GLU A 459 -2.23 -38.58 0.34
C GLU A 459 -0.87 -38.92 -0.27
N GLU A 460 -0.40 -40.15 -0.05
CA GLU A 460 0.86 -40.63 -0.59
C GLU A 460 0.63 -41.09 -2.04
N LYS A 461 1.18 -40.35 -3.01
CA LYS A 461 1.00 -40.65 -4.45
C LYS A 461 2.09 -41.57 -4.96
N LEU A 462 3.32 -41.41 -4.45
CA LEU A 462 4.51 -42.16 -4.80
C LEU A 462 5.14 -42.77 -3.54
N GLY A 463 5.86 -43.87 -3.69
CA GLY A 463 6.57 -44.51 -2.58
C GLY A 463 7.63 -43.63 -1.90
N ILE A 464 8.11 -42.57 -2.56
CA ILE A 464 9.03 -41.58 -1.98
C ILE A 464 8.32 -40.57 -1.07
N ASP A 465 7.00 -40.42 -1.17
CA ASP A 465 6.21 -39.46 -0.39
C ASP A 465 6.04 -39.88 1.08
N SER A 466 6.11 -41.19 1.34
CA SER A 466 6.10 -41.76 2.70
C SER A 466 7.40 -41.45 3.44
N LEU A 467 8.54 -41.55 2.76
CA LEU A 467 9.88 -41.28 3.31
C LEU A 467 10.07 -39.82 3.75
N ARG A 468 9.30 -38.91 3.16
CA ARG A 468 9.39 -37.47 3.41
C ARG A 468 8.77 -37.03 4.75
N GLY A 469 7.93 -37.84 5.37
CA GLY A 469 7.25 -37.46 6.62
C GLY A 469 6.36 -36.21 6.47
N ASN A 470 6.49 -35.26 7.41
CA ASN A 470 5.65 -34.06 7.53
C ASN A 470 6.32 -32.78 6.98
N ASP A 471 7.42 -32.92 6.24
CA ASP A 471 8.14 -31.77 5.68
C ASP A 471 7.23 -30.94 4.77
N GLY A 472 7.20 -29.62 5.01
CA GLY A 472 6.32 -28.69 4.30
C GLY A 472 4.84 -28.70 4.73
N MET A 473 4.37 -29.68 5.52
CA MET A 473 2.99 -29.67 6.04
C MET A 473 2.79 -28.60 7.12
N TYR A 474 3.80 -28.41 7.96
CA TYR A 474 3.88 -27.27 8.87
C TYR A 474 4.53 -26.10 8.14
N SER A 475 3.69 -25.19 7.65
CA SER A 475 4.13 -23.98 6.97
C SER A 475 5.05 -23.14 7.87
N ARG A 476 5.87 -22.27 7.26
CA ARG A 476 6.75 -21.36 8.01
C ARG A 476 6.01 -20.52 9.04
N ALA A 477 4.79 -20.06 8.71
CA ALA A 477 3.93 -19.34 9.64
C ALA A 477 3.51 -20.22 10.84
N MET A 478 3.21 -21.49 10.61
CA MET A 478 2.87 -22.44 11.68
C MET A 478 4.06 -22.75 12.58
N GLN A 479 5.26 -22.85 12.01
CA GLN A 479 6.50 -23.06 12.79
C GLN A 479 6.72 -21.90 13.78
N VAL A 480 6.53 -20.65 13.33
CA VAL A 480 6.63 -19.48 14.21
C VAL A 480 5.53 -19.48 15.29
N LEU A 481 4.32 -19.91 14.97
CA LEU A 481 3.25 -20.08 15.96
C LEU A 481 3.57 -21.16 17.00
N SER A 482 4.24 -22.25 16.59
CA SER A 482 4.73 -23.28 17.52
C SER A 482 5.79 -22.70 18.46
N GLN A 483 6.80 -22.00 17.91
CA GLN A 483 7.83 -21.34 18.71
C GLN A 483 7.24 -20.32 19.69
N MET A 484 6.18 -19.60 19.29
CA MET A 484 5.47 -18.68 20.15
C MET A 484 4.83 -19.41 21.35
N ALA A 485 4.25 -20.60 21.12
CA ALA A 485 3.68 -21.44 22.17
C ALA A 485 4.77 -22.01 23.08
N ASP A 486 5.91 -22.44 22.52
CA ASP A 486 7.07 -22.94 23.27
C ASP A 486 7.69 -21.84 24.15
N ALA A 487 7.61 -20.58 23.72
CA ALA A 487 7.98 -19.41 24.52
C ALA A 487 6.97 -19.07 25.64
N GLY A 488 5.88 -19.84 25.79
CA GLY A 488 4.89 -19.70 26.86
C GLY A 488 3.69 -18.81 26.51
N TYR A 489 3.53 -18.36 25.25
CA TYR A 489 2.37 -17.56 24.85
C TYR A 489 1.21 -18.44 24.39
N SER A 490 0.11 -18.43 25.14
CA SER A 490 -1.14 -19.10 24.72
C SER A 490 -1.73 -18.49 23.45
N ARG A 491 -2.38 -19.32 22.61
CA ARG A 491 -3.11 -18.85 21.43
C ARG A 491 -4.32 -17.98 21.82
N ARG A 492 -4.61 -16.98 20.99
CA ARG A 492 -5.82 -16.14 21.06
C ARG A 492 -6.45 -16.11 19.67
N LEU A 493 -7.57 -15.38 19.53
CA LEU A 493 -8.33 -15.30 18.28
C LEU A 493 -7.47 -14.96 17.05
N TRP A 494 -6.52 -14.02 17.18
CA TRP A 494 -5.64 -13.64 16.06
C TRP A 494 -4.75 -14.82 15.64
N GLU A 495 -4.14 -15.51 16.61
CA GLU A 495 -3.30 -16.68 16.37
C GLU A 495 -4.09 -17.89 15.83
N ASP A 496 -5.34 -18.08 16.28
CA ASP A 496 -6.23 -19.13 15.77
C ASP A 496 -6.59 -18.88 14.29
N ILE A 497 -6.90 -17.63 13.93
CA ILE A 497 -7.12 -17.23 12.52
C ILE A 497 -5.86 -17.43 11.68
N SER A 498 -4.70 -17.03 12.20
CA SER A 498 -3.41 -17.25 11.54
C SER A 498 -3.11 -18.73 11.34
N SER A 499 -3.46 -19.58 12.32
CA SER A 499 -3.33 -21.05 12.23
C SER A 499 -4.12 -21.60 11.05
N ILE A 500 -5.40 -21.21 10.93
CA ILE A 500 -6.30 -21.67 9.85
C ILE A 500 -5.75 -21.28 8.48
N LEU A 501 -5.29 -20.02 8.33
CA LEU A 501 -4.71 -19.55 7.06
C LEU A 501 -3.36 -20.22 6.76
N ALA A 502 -2.59 -20.56 7.79
CA ALA A 502 -1.33 -21.29 7.69
C ALA A 502 -1.50 -22.78 7.35
N GLY A 503 -2.74 -23.29 7.28
CA GLY A 503 -3.06 -24.64 6.83
C GLY A 503 -3.59 -25.61 7.90
N TRP A 504 -3.91 -25.13 9.12
CA TRP A 504 -4.37 -25.97 10.22
C TRP A 504 -5.47 -25.30 11.05
N ASP A 505 -6.64 -25.94 11.14
CA ASP A 505 -7.77 -25.45 11.93
C ASP A 505 -7.55 -25.68 13.45
N THR A 506 -8.39 -25.03 14.24
CA THR A 506 -8.49 -25.10 15.69
C THR A 506 -8.79 -26.48 16.25
N ASP A 507 -9.32 -27.40 15.43
CA ASP A 507 -9.54 -28.81 15.73
C ASP A 507 -8.41 -29.73 15.23
N HIS A 508 -7.32 -29.14 14.73
CA HIS A 508 -6.18 -29.82 14.13
C HIS A 508 -6.47 -30.52 12.79
N SER A 509 -7.62 -30.27 12.16
CA SER A 509 -7.84 -30.67 10.77
C SER A 509 -7.01 -29.79 9.81
N PRO A 510 -6.51 -30.35 8.70
CA PRO A 510 -5.78 -29.58 7.71
C PRO A 510 -6.72 -28.68 6.92
N THR A 511 -6.24 -27.51 6.51
CA THR A 511 -6.93 -26.58 5.60
C THR A 511 -6.03 -26.23 4.42
N VAL A 512 -6.53 -25.47 3.43
CA VAL A 512 -5.68 -24.95 2.35
C VAL A 512 -4.82 -23.80 2.90
N GLN A 513 -3.50 -23.96 2.82
CA GLN A 513 -2.56 -22.89 3.16
C GLN A 513 -2.80 -21.71 2.22
N THR A 514 -3.33 -20.63 2.77
CA THR A 514 -3.80 -19.48 2.02
C THR A 514 -2.97 -18.26 2.36
N ARG A 515 -2.36 -17.71 1.31
CA ARG A 515 -1.57 -16.48 1.39
C ARG A 515 -2.48 -15.31 1.78
N ALA A 516 -2.16 -14.61 2.86
CA ALA A 516 -3.03 -13.59 3.42
C ALA A 516 -2.28 -12.42 4.06
N MET A 517 -2.79 -11.21 3.84
CA MET A 517 -2.40 -10.02 4.60
C MET A 517 -3.21 -9.94 5.89
N MET A 518 -2.55 -10.17 7.02
CA MET A 518 -3.21 -10.18 8.33
C MET A 518 -3.65 -8.78 8.75
N ARG A 519 -4.82 -8.73 9.42
CA ARG A 519 -5.31 -7.49 10.05
C ARG A 519 -4.53 -7.20 11.33
N CYS A 520 -4.56 -5.92 11.71
CA CYS A 520 -3.98 -5.44 12.96
C CYS A 520 -4.68 -6.11 14.17
N PRO A 521 -3.95 -6.64 15.17
CA PRO A 521 -4.53 -7.37 16.31
C PRO A 521 -5.53 -6.52 17.11
N GLN A 522 -5.34 -5.21 17.17
CA GLN A 522 -6.21 -4.27 17.87
C GLN A 522 -7.61 -4.14 17.22
N ALA A 523 -7.78 -4.66 16.00
CA ALA A 523 -9.09 -4.77 15.34
C ALA A 523 -9.92 -5.96 15.85
N LEU A 524 -9.29 -6.89 16.56
CA LEU A 524 -9.91 -8.09 17.10
C LEU A 524 -10.01 -7.99 18.64
N PRO A 525 -11.06 -8.53 19.26
CA PRO A 525 -11.15 -8.59 20.71
C PRO A 525 -10.00 -9.42 21.31
N ASP A 526 -9.12 -8.79 22.07
CA ASP A 526 -7.98 -9.45 22.74
C ASP A 526 -8.42 -10.05 24.09
N THR A 527 -9.54 -10.77 24.09
CA THR A 527 -10.05 -11.45 25.29
C THR A 527 -9.49 -12.86 25.40
N HIS A 528 -9.08 -13.26 26.60
CA HIS A 528 -8.56 -14.60 26.89
C HIS A 528 -9.61 -15.70 26.67
N THR A 529 -10.90 -15.35 26.65
CA THR A 529 -11.97 -16.25 26.23
C THR A 529 -11.97 -16.35 24.72
N SER A 530 -11.14 -17.24 24.15
CA SER A 530 -11.25 -17.64 22.74
C SER A 530 -12.65 -18.20 22.53
N LYS A 531 -13.57 -17.37 22.04
CA LYS A 531 -14.87 -17.85 21.58
C LYS A 531 -14.55 -18.56 20.26
N ARG A 532 -14.36 -19.89 20.32
CA ARG A 532 -14.23 -20.77 19.13
C ARG A 532 -15.29 -20.49 18.06
N ASN A 533 -16.41 -19.88 18.47
CA ASN A 533 -17.54 -19.48 17.62
C ASN A 533 -17.47 -18.04 17.10
N HIS A 534 -16.30 -17.38 17.13
CA HIS A 534 -16.16 -16.02 16.59
C HIS A 534 -16.24 -16.04 15.06
N HIS A 535 -17.07 -15.17 14.48
CA HIS A 535 -17.34 -15.13 13.03
C HIS A 535 -16.07 -15.03 12.15
N GLU A 536 -15.01 -14.35 12.60
CA GLU A 536 -13.74 -14.26 11.87
C GLU A 536 -13.00 -15.62 11.71
N ILE A 537 -13.21 -16.57 12.63
CA ILE A 537 -12.70 -17.96 12.48
C ILE A 537 -13.37 -18.61 11.26
N TRP A 538 -14.68 -18.45 11.13
CA TRP A 538 -15.45 -18.98 10.00
C TRP A 538 -15.12 -18.28 8.68
N VAL A 539 -14.86 -16.97 8.71
CA VAL A 539 -14.34 -16.24 7.55
C VAL A 539 -12.98 -16.81 7.11
N ALA A 540 -12.09 -17.13 8.06
CA ALA A 540 -10.81 -17.77 7.76
C ALA A 540 -11.00 -19.16 7.15
N ARG A 541 -11.89 -19.99 7.73
CA ARG A 541 -12.24 -21.32 7.21
C ARG A 541 -12.72 -21.28 5.76
N ILE A 542 -13.69 -20.42 5.47
CA ILE A 542 -14.24 -20.23 4.11
C ILE A 542 -13.15 -19.78 3.14
N ARG A 543 -12.22 -18.92 3.58
CA ARG A 543 -11.12 -18.46 2.72
C ARG A 543 -10.12 -19.58 2.43
N SER A 544 -9.82 -20.41 3.43
CA SER A 544 -8.87 -21.53 3.37
C SER A 544 -9.42 -22.80 2.70
N THR A 545 -10.37 -22.67 1.78
CA THR A 545 -10.87 -23.77 0.93
C THR A 545 -10.40 -23.63 -0.51
N ARG A 546 -10.41 -24.72 -1.28
CA ARG A 546 -10.03 -24.76 -2.70
C ARG A 546 -11.22 -24.50 -3.63
N THR A 547 -12.39 -25.08 -3.32
CA THR A 547 -13.58 -25.06 -4.20
C THR A 547 -14.75 -24.27 -3.62
N ILE A 548 -15.77 -23.97 -4.44
CA ILE A 548 -17.03 -23.37 -3.96
C ILE A 548 -17.71 -24.31 -2.96
N ARG A 549 -17.83 -25.61 -3.29
CA ARG A 549 -18.58 -26.56 -2.46
C ARG A 549 -17.98 -26.75 -1.08
N GLU A 550 -16.65 -26.76 -0.98
CA GLU A 550 -15.94 -26.75 0.31
C GLU A 550 -16.22 -25.46 1.12
N ALA A 551 -16.17 -24.30 0.47
CA ALA A 551 -16.52 -23.03 1.10
C ALA A 551 -17.99 -23.01 1.57
N TRP A 552 -18.88 -23.56 0.75
CA TRP A 552 -20.31 -23.66 1.03
C TRP A 552 -20.59 -24.61 2.20
N ALA A 553 -19.88 -25.73 2.30
CA ALA A 553 -19.95 -26.62 3.46
C ALA A 553 -19.57 -25.88 4.76
N CYS A 554 -18.53 -25.04 4.72
CA CYS A 554 -18.15 -24.20 5.87
C CYS A 554 -19.23 -23.15 6.20
N PHE A 555 -19.87 -22.57 5.18
CA PHE A 555 -20.97 -21.61 5.34
C PHE A 555 -22.22 -22.26 5.95
N LEU A 556 -22.64 -23.42 5.45
CA LEU A 556 -23.77 -24.17 6.00
C LEU A 556 -23.50 -24.61 7.44
N SER A 557 -22.27 -25.08 7.72
CA SER A 557 -21.87 -25.41 9.08
C SER A 557 -21.98 -24.21 10.02
N TYR A 558 -21.66 -22.99 9.56
CA TYR A 558 -21.87 -21.79 10.36
C TYR A 558 -23.35 -21.55 10.69
N GLU A 559 -24.24 -21.73 9.72
CA GLU A 559 -25.69 -21.60 9.92
C GLU A 559 -26.25 -22.69 10.84
N ASP A 560 -25.81 -23.94 10.68
CA ASP A 560 -26.24 -25.09 11.47
C ASP A 560 -25.88 -24.95 12.97
N HIS A 561 -24.79 -24.23 13.28
CA HIS A 561 -24.42 -23.88 14.66
C HIS A 561 -25.32 -22.80 15.28
N GLY A 562 -26.30 -22.26 14.54
CA GLY A 562 -27.22 -21.22 15.03
C GLY A 562 -26.52 -19.90 15.36
N LEU A 563 -25.37 -19.62 14.74
CA LEU A 563 -24.59 -18.41 15.00
C LEU A 563 -25.23 -17.20 14.32
N PRO A 564 -25.15 -15.99 14.91
CA PRO A 564 -25.83 -14.81 14.38
C PRO A 564 -25.28 -14.45 13.01
N PRO A 565 -26.10 -14.21 11.98
CA PRO A 565 -25.60 -13.92 10.64
C PRO A 565 -24.76 -12.63 10.64
N LYS A 566 -23.64 -12.64 9.91
CA LYS A 566 -22.69 -11.51 9.84
C LYS A 566 -22.30 -11.23 8.41
N LYS A 567 -22.33 -9.96 8.03
CA LYS A 567 -21.90 -9.44 6.71
C LYS A 567 -20.54 -9.97 6.24
N ALA A 568 -19.57 -10.15 7.14
CA ALA A 568 -18.23 -10.63 6.79
C ALA A 568 -18.23 -12.07 6.24
N ILE A 569 -19.12 -12.93 6.72
CA ILE A 569 -19.24 -14.33 6.28
C ILE A 569 -19.88 -14.39 4.89
N PHE A 570 -20.96 -13.63 4.68
CA PHE A 570 -21.56 -13.46 3.36
C PHE A 570 -20.54 -12.90 2.36
N ALA A 571 -19.77 -11.90 2.75
CA ALA A 571 -18.73 -11.34 1.89
C ALA A 571 -17.66 -12.38 1.52
N ALA A 572 -17.22 -13.22 2.46
CA ALA A 572 -16.24 -14.27 2.17
C ALA A 572 -16.78 -15.33 1.20
N MET A 573 -18.05 -15.72 1.34
CA MET A 573 -18.70 -16.66 0.43
C MET A 573 -18.94 -16.04 -0.97
N ALA A 574 -19.43 -14.79 -1.03
CA ALA A 574 -19.60 -14.06 -2.28
C ALA A 574 -18.26 -13.87 -3.02
N GLU A 575 -17.16 -13.59 -2.30
CA GLU A 575 -15.81 -13.54 -2.89
C GLU A 575 -15.44 -14.87 -3.59
N LYS A 576 -15.81 -16.03 -3.02
CA LYS A 576 -15.58 -17.35 -3.66
C LYS A 576 -16.41 -17.52 -4.94
N LEU A 577 -17.69 -17.17 -4.91
CA LEU A 577 -18.57 -17.25 -6.09
C LEU A 577 -18.07 -16.37 -7.23
N ILE A 578 -17.72 -15.11 -6.93
CA ILE A 578 -17.19 -14.15 -7.91
C ILE A 578 -15.90 -14.67 -8.54
N ASN A 579 -14.94 -15.12 -7.72
CA ASN A 579 -13.65 -15.56 -8.24
C ASN A 579 -13.74 -16.85 -9.05
N ARG A 580 -14.66 -17.77 -8.74
CA ARG A 580 -14.90 -18.95 -9.59
C ARG A 580 -15.42 -18.55 -10.96
N ARG A 581 -16.41 -17.65 -11.01
CA ARG A 581 -16.94 -17.14 -12.27
C ARG A 581 -15.84 -16.51 -13.12
N ILE A 582 -15.01 -15.65 -12.52
CA ILE A 582 -13.86 -15.03 -13.21
C ILE A 582 -12.87 -16.09 -13.70
N ALA A 583 -12.61 -17.14 -12.92
CA ALA A 583 -11.70 -18.22 -13.31
C ALA A 583 -12.20 -18.99 -14.55
N ILE A 584 -13.51 -19.25 -14.62
CA ILE A 584 -14.16 -19.88 -15.79
C ILE A 584 -14.07 -18.95 -17.01
N GLU A 585 -14.50 -17.70 -16.88
CA GLU A 585 -14.51 -16.72 -17.98
C GLU A 585 -13.11 -16.50 -18.58
N ARG A 586 -12.07 -16.54 -17.74
CA ARG A 586 -10.68 -16.34 -18.15
C ARG A 586 -9.92 -17.63 -18.46
N ARG A 587 -10.55 -18.81 -18.37
CA ARG A 587 -9.92 -20.12 -18.57
C ARG A 587 -8.65 -20.29 -17.73
N ILE A 588 -8.70 -19.86 -16.47
CA ILE A 588 -7.56 -19.92 -15.54
C ILE A 588 -7.20 -21.38 -15.22
N ASP A 589 -8.22 -22.26 -15.13
CA ASP A 589 -8.05 -23.67 -14.76
C ASP A 589 -7.05 -24.43 -15.65
N SER A 590 -6.94 -24.07 -16.94
CA SER A 590 -6.02 -24.73 -17.88
C SER A 590 -4.68 -24.01 -18.07
N THR A 591 -4.57 -22.75 -17.65
CA THR A 591 -3.44 -21.88 -17.99
C THR A 591 -2.56 -21.52 -16.80
N SER A 592 -3.11 -21.57 -15.57
CA SER A 592 -2.41 -21.12 -14.38
C SER A 592 -1.68 -22.27 -13.68
N PRO A 593 -0.38 -22.12 -13.36
CA PRO A 593 0.34 -23.05 -12.50
C PRO A 593 0.12 -22.78 -11.00
N ALA A 594 -0.76 -21.84 -10.63
CA ALA A 594 -0.99 -21.49 -9.22
C ALA A 594 -1.68 -22.63 -8.47
N LEU A 595 -1.22 -22.93 -7.25
CA LEU A 595 -1.87 -23.91 -6.38
C LEU A 595 -2.95 -23.25 -5.53
N PRO A 596 -3.90 -24.04 -4.98
CA PRO A 596 -4.91 -23.51 -4.08
C PRO A 596 -4.29 -22.68 -2.94
N GLY A 597 -4.83 -21.48 -2.74
CA GLY A 597 -4.38 -20.52 -1.73
C GLY A 597 -3.15 -19.69 -2.11
N ASP A 598 -2.57 -19.84 -3.31
CA ASP A 598 -1.52 -18.94 -3.81
C ASP A 598 -2.10 -17.60 -4.31
N GLY A 599 -3.25 -17.66 -5.00
CA GLY A 599 -3.97 -16.49 -5.50
C GLY A 599 -5.42 -16.42 -5.01
N ARG A 600 -6.26 -15.73 -5.81
CA ARG A 600 -7.69 -15.52 -5.50
C ARG A 600 -8.60 -16.51 -6.23
N GLU A 601 -8.04 -17.25 -7.17
CA GLU A 601 -8.71 -18.25 -7.98
C GLU A 601 -9.37 -19.33 -7.11
N VAL A 602 -10.54 -19.76 -7.55
CA VAL A 602 -11.29 -20.86 -6.96
C VAL A 602 -11.33 -21.97 -7.99
N HIS A 603 -10.82 -23.13 -7.62
CA HIS A 603 -10.62 -24.24 -8.54
C HIS A 603 -11.93 -24.99 -8.79
N ALA A 604 -11.94 -25.75 -9.89
CA ALA A 604 -13.02 -26.68 -10.21
C ALA A 604 -13.16 -27.78 -9.14
N GLU A 605 -14.36 -28.36 -9.07
CA GLU A 605 -14.62 -29.52 -8.20
C GLU A 605 -13.80 -30.74 -8.64
N PRO A 606 -13.48 -31.66 -7.71
CA PRO A 606 -12.81 -32.92 -8.04
C PRO A 606 -13.58 -33.71 -9.10
N ALA A 607 -12.86 -34.37 -10.01
CA ALA A 607 -13.47 -35.18 -11.08
C ALA A 607 -14.16 -36.46 -10.54
N SER A 608 -13.69 -36.97 -9.40
CA SER A 608 -14.20 -38.18 -8.76
C SER A 608 -15.30 -37.83 -7.76
N ALA A 609 -16.47 -38.45 -7.93
CA ALA A 609 -17.60 -38.26 -7.02
C ALA A 609 -17.32 -38.66 -5.56
N ARG A 610 -16.31 -39.51 -5.32
CA ARG A 610 -15.89 -39.92 -3.97
C ARG A 610 -15.19 -38.80 -3.20
N ASP A 611 -14.54 -37.89 -3.94
CA ASP A 611 -13.76 -36.79 -3.37
C ASP A 611 -14.59 -35.51 -3.22
N ILE A 612 -15.80 -35.49 -3.78
CA ILE A 612 -16.74 -34.39 -3.63
C ILE A 612 -17.34 -34.45 -2.23
N ILE A 613 -17.21 -33.34 -1.48
CA ILE A 613 -17.83 -33.20 -0.17
C ILE A 613 -19.36 -33.17 -0.27
N TYR A 614 -20.02 -33.97 0.55
CA TYR A 614 -21.48 -33.91 0.70
C TYR A 614 -21.90 -32.60 1.38
N VAL A 615 -22.91 -31.93 0.81
CA VAL A 615 -23.56 -30.74 1.37
C VAL A 615 -25.06 -30.94 1.40
N SER A 616 -25.72 -30.45 2.45
CA SER A 616 -27.18 -30.59 2.61
C SER A 616 -27.98 -29.76 1.61
N LYS A 617 -27.39 -28.67 1.10
CA LYS A 617 -27.95 -27.81 0.06
C LYS A 617 -26.87 -27.50 -0.97
N GLU A 618 -27.22 -27.52 -2.25
CA GLU A 618 -26.32 -27.14 -3.34
C GLU A 618 -25.93 -25.64 -3.25
N PRO A 619 -24.72 -25.26 -3.70
CA PRO A 619 -24.27 -23.88 -3.64
C PRO A 619 -25.09 -23.00 -4.61
N PRO A 620 -25.58 -21.83 -4.16
CA PRO A 620 -26.38 -20.93 -4.99
C PRO A 620 -25.55 -20.21 -6.06
N THR A 621 -26.24 -19.65 -7.06
CA THR A 621 -25.64 -18.67 -7.96
C THR A 621 -25.32 -17.36 -7.22
N LEU A 622 -24.50 -16.49 -7.83
CA LEU A 622 -24.15 -15.21 -7.20
C LEU A 622 -25.38 -14.35 -6.94
N ASP A 623 -26.31 -14.26 -7.89
CA ASP A 623 -27.49 -13.39 -7.76
C ASP A 623 -28.47 -13.94 -6.71
N GLU A 624 -28.75 -15.25 -6.72
CA GLU A 624 -29.54 -15.91 -5.67
C GLU A 624 -28.92 -15.72 -4.28
N PHE A 625 -27.59 -15.80 -4.18
CA PHE A 625 -26.89 -15.58 -2.91
C PHE A 625 -26.96 -14.12 -2.45
N LEU A 626 -26.92 -13.16 -3.38
CA LEU A 626 -27.10 -11.74 -3.06
C LEU A 626 -28.52 -11.47 -2.58
N ASP A 627 -29.54 -12.08 -3.19
CA ASP A 627 -30.93 -11.98 -2.73
C ASP A 627 -31.10 -12.55 -1.32
N GLN A 628 -30.48 -13.70 -1.03
CA GLN A 628 -30.44 -14.26 0.33
C GLN A 628 -29.77 -13.30 1.33
N MET A 629 -28.65 -12.69 0.94
CA MET A 629 -27.93 -11.73 1.77
C MET A 629 -28.78 -10.47 2.04
N LEU A 630 -29.50 -9.96 1.04
CA LEU A 630 -30.40 -8.81 1.15
C LEU A 630 -31.63 -9.12 2.00
N ALA A 631 -32.21 -10.32 1.85
CA ALA A 631 -33.33 -10.78 2.66
C ALA A 631 -32.99 -10.84 4.16
N GLN A 632 -31.71 -11.11 4.49
CA GLN A 632 -31.20 -11.04 5.86
C GLN A 632 -30.82 -9.62 6.32
N GLY A 633 -31.07 -8.60 5.50
CA GLY A 633 -30.81 -7.19 5.81
C GLY A 633 -29.36 -6.74 5.59
N PHE A 634 -28.52 -7.54 4.92
CA PHE A 634 -27.14 -7.15 4.65
C PHE A 634 -26.98 -6.62 3.22
N ARG A 635 -26.51 -5.38 3.10
CA ARG A 635 -26.20 -4.75 1.81
C ARG A 635 -24.72 -4.87 1.45
N PRO A 636 -24.33 -5.07 0.17
CA PRO A 636 -22.94 -5.01 -0.26
C PRO A 636 -22.31 -3.65 0.06
N SER A 637 -21.07 -3.65 0.55
CA SER A 637 -20.31 -2.42 0.71
C SER A 637 -18.79 -2.60 0.65
N GLY A 638 -18.07 -1.48 0.60
CA GLY A 638 -16.62 -1.43 0.67
C GLY A 638 -15.97 -2.34 -0.37
N ARG A 639 -15.16 -3.31 0.09
CA ARG A 639 -14.46 -4.25 -0.77
C ARG A 639 -15.38 -5.19 -1.55
N LEU A 640 -16.47 -5.67 -0.94
CA LEU A 640 -17.42 -6.56 -1.62
C LEU A 640 -18.10 -5.85 -2.79
N LEU A 641 -18.63 -4.64 -2.55
CA LEU A 641 -19.22 -3.81 -3.61
C LEU A 641 -18.19 -3.47 -4.68
N GLY A 642 -16.98 -3.09 -4.26
CA GLY A 642 -15.87 -2.85 -5.16
C GLY A 642 -15.56 -4.05 -6.07
N LEU A 643 -15.59 -5.28 -5.54
CA LEU A 643 -15.40 -6.49 -6.34
C LEU A 643 -16.56 -6.77 -7.29
N LEU A 644 -17.81 -6.67 -6.81
CA LEU A 644 -19.02 -6.85 -7.63
C LEU A 644 -19.02 -5.92 -8.86
N LEU A 645 -18.67 -4.64 -8.67
CA LEU A 645 -18.57 -3.68 -9.77
C LEU A 645 -17.45 -4.01 -10.76
N GLN A 646 -16.32 -4.53 -10.29
CA GLN A 646 -15.21 -4.92 -11.16
C GLN A 646 -15.46 -6.23 -11.93
N SER A 647 -16.32 -7.10 -11.40
CA SER A 647 -16.69 -8.40 -11.97
C SER A 647 -18.03 -8.39 -12.70
N ALA A 648 -18.72 -7.25 -12.76
CA ALA A 648 -20.02 -7.17 -13.42
C ALA A 648 -19.88 -7.45 -14.92
N SER A 649 -20.76 -8.29 -15.45
CA SER A 649 -20.79 -8.67 -16.88
C SER A 649 -21.44 -7.63 -17.79
N SER A 650 -22.12 -6.64 -17.22
CA SER A 650 -22.75 -5.56 -17.96
C SER A 650 -22.83 -4.32 -17.08
N VAL A 651 -23.02 -3.15 -17.71
CA VAL A 651 -23.30 -1.90 -16.98
C VAL A 651 -24.60 -2.05 -16.18
N HIS A 652 -25.62 -2.70 -16.74
CA HIS A 652 -26.89 -2.96 -16.04
C HIS A 652 -26.67 -3.70 -14.72
N ALA A 653 -25.94 -4.82 -14.73
CA ALA A 653 -25.64 -5.59 -13.52
C ALA A 653 -24.86 -4.74 -12.50
N GLY A 654 -23.88 -3.94 -12.97
CA GLY A 654 -23.15 -3.03 -12.10
C GLY A 654 -24.02 -1.93 -11.48
N LEU A 655 -24.99 -1.39 -12.22
CA LEU A 655 -25.97 -0.44 -11.70
C LEU A 655 -26.90 -1.10 -10.67
N GLN A 656 -27.36 -2.33 -10.90
CA GLN A 656 -28.13 -3.10 -9.92
C GLN A 656 -27.34 -3.28 -8.62
N TYR A 657 -26.05 -3.63 -8.70
CA TYR A 657 -25.19 -3.74 -7.51
C TYR A 657 -25.03 -2.41 -6.75
N LEU A 658 -25.07 -1.26 -7.44
CA LEU A 658 -25.11 0.05 -6.77
C LEU A 658 -26.44 0.28 -6.06
N LEU A 659 -27.57 -0.06 -6.68
CA LEU A 659 -28.90 0.10 -6.06
C LEU A 659 -29.05 -0.77 -4.81
N TYR A 660 -28.48 -1.98 -4.81
CA TYR A 660 -28.49 -2.88 -3.66
C TYR A 660 -27.50 -2.49 -2.55
N SER A 661 -26.61 -1.52 -2.79
CA SER A 661 -25.53 -1.16 -1.87
C SER A 661 -25.98 -0.35 -0.64
N ASP A 662 -25.03 -0.09 0.25
CA ASP A 662 -25.20 0.81 1.39
C ASP A 662 -24.97 2.30 1.05
N LEU A 663 -24.81 2.64 -0.22
CA LEU A 663 -24.70 4.04 -0.67
C LEU A 663 -26.05 4.77 -0.54
N THR A 664 -25.98 6.07 -0.26
CA THR A 664 -27.17 6.92 -0.21
C THR A 664 -27.72 7.19 -1.61
N SER A 665 -29.01 7.48 -1.72
CA SER A 665 -29.67 7.82 -2.99
C SER A 665 -29.00 9.02 -3.68
N ALA A 666 -28.54 10.01 -2.90
CA ALA A 666 -27.78 11.15 -3.40
C ALA A 666 -26.45 10.71 -4.03
N GLN A 667 -25.67 9.86 -3.33
CA GLN A 667 -24.42 9.32 -3.86
C GLN A 667 -24.64 8.54 -5.16
N ILE A 668 -25.65 7.67 -5.20
CA ILE A 668 -25.99 6.91 -6.41
C ILE A 668 -26.35 7.86 -7.55
N ALA A 669 -27.23 8.83 -7.32
CA ALA A 669 -27.61 9.81 -8.34
C ALA A 669 -26.40 10.61 -8.86
N THR A 670 -25.45 11.00 -8.00
CA THR A 670 -24.23 11.69 -8.46
C THR A 670 -23.34 10.83 -9.37
N LEU A 671 -23.38 9.51 -9.21
CA LEU A 671 -22.60 8.56 -10.00
C LEU A 671 -23.32 8.09 -11.27
N THR A 672 -24.64 8.11 -11.31
CA THR A 672 -25.41 7.54 -12.44
C THR A 672 -25.92 8.60 -13.41
N VAL A 673 -25.96 9.87 -13.01
CA VAL A 673 -26.46 10.96 -13.86
C VAL A 673 -25.36 11.50 -14.77
N VAL A 674 -25.51 11.26 -16.08
CA VAL A 674 -24.68 11.84 -17.14
C VAL A 674 -25.22 13.21 -17.51
N GLN A 675 -24.43 14.26 -17.22
CA GLN A 675 -24.77 15.62 -17.62
C GLN A 675 -24.48 15.89 -19.10
N ALA A 676 -25.23 16.84 -19.67
CA ALA A 676 -25.10 17.27 -21.05
C ALA A 676 -23.75 17.97 -21.29
N GLU A 677 -23.41 18.94 -20.44
CA GLU A 677 -22.19 19.75 -20.56
C GLU A 677 -21.18 19.48 -19.43
N ALA A 678 -19.91 19.85 -19.67
CA ALA A 678 -18.86 19.73 -18.64
C ALA A 678 -19.08 20.69 -17.48
N GLN A 679 -19.69 21.85 -17.72
CA GLN A 679 -19.93 22.89 -16.71
C GLN A 679 -20.97 22.43 -15.68
N ASP A 680 -21.96 21.65 -16.12
CA ASP A 680 -23.01 21.08 -15.26
C ASP A 680 -22.46 20.12 -14.19
N TYR A 681 -21.27 19.52 -14.40
CA TYR A 681 -20.64 18.71 -13.35
C TYR A 681 -20.22 19.54 -12.13
N ARG A 682 -20.11 20.87 -12.26
CA ARG A 682 -19.84 21.77 -11.14
C ARG A 682 -21.04 21.96 -10.22
N SER A 683 -22.27 21.68 -10.68
CA SER A 683 -23.50 21.80 -9.88
C SER A 683 -23.87 20.52 -9.13
N ILE A 684 -23.06 19.47 -9.23
CA ILE A 684 -23.23 18.23 -8.47
C ILE A 684 -23.05 18.50 -6.97
N ASP A 685 -23.80 17.78 -6.14
CA ASP A 685 -23.64 17.77 -4.68
C ASP A 685 -22.26 17.23 -4.29
N LEU A 686 -21.29 18.15 -4.21
CA LEU A 686 -19.88 17.86 -3.98
C LEU A 686 -19.63 17.14 -2.65
N PRO A 687 -20.25 17.52 -1.51
CA PRO A 687 -20.16 16.75 -0.26
C PRO A 687 -20.53 15.27 -0.41
N SER A 688 -21.66 14.95 -1.02
CA SER A 688 -22.11 13.56 -1.22
C SER A 688 -21.18 12.80 -2.16
N PHE A 689 -20.74 13.44 -3.25
CA PHE A 689 -19.80 12.86 -4.21
C PHE A 689 -18.45 12.54 -3.57
N GLN A 690 -17.86 13.46 -2.79
CA GLN A 690 -16.58 13.21 -2.13
C GLN A 690 -16.68 12.16 -1.00
N ALA A 691 -17.87 11.97 -0.41
CA ALA A 691 -18.10 10.95 0.61
C ALA A 691 -18.08 9.50 0.06
N VAL A 692 -18.19 9.29 -1.25
CA VAL A 692 -18.10 7.95 -1.87
C VAL A 692 -16.71 7.33 -1.58
N PRO A 693 -16.61 6.06 -1.16
CA PRO A 693 -15.31 5.42 -0.93
C PRO A 693 -14.46 5.30 -2.21
N ASP A 694 -13.17 5.62 -2.12
CA ASP A 694 -12.24 5.64 -3.27
C ASP A 694 -12.18 4.31 -4.05
N LEU A 695 -12.20 3.17 -3.35
CA LEU A 695 -12.22 1.86 -3.98
C LEU A 695 -13.49 1.65 -4.82
N VAL A 696 -14.65 2.02 -4.28
CA VAL A 696 -15.94 1.88 -4.97
C VAL A 696 -15.99 2.81 -6.18
N PHE A 697 -15.53 4.05 -6.01
CA PHE A 697 -15.42 5.02 -7.11
C PHE A 697 -14.54 4.48 -8.24
N ALA A 698 -13.31 4.03 -7.96
CA ALA A 698 -12.44 3.49 -9.01
C ALA A 698 -12.99 2.21 -9.65
N SER A 699 -13.64 1.34 -8.87
CA SER A 699 -14.34 0.17 -9.42
C SER A 699 -15.47 0.56 -10.37
N PHE A 700 -16.24 1.62 -10.05
CA PHE A 700 -17.28 2.15 -10.92
C PHE A 700 -16.70 2.76 -12.20
N ILE A 701 -15.61 3.54 -12.09
CA ILE A 701 -14.88 4.06 -13.27
C ILE A 701 -14.40 2.89 -14.15
N LYS A 702 -13.87 1.82 -13.56
CA LYS A 702 -13.47 0.62 -14.30
C LYS A 702 -14.66 -0.04 -15.01
N LEU A 703 -15.82 -0.14 -14.36
CA LEU A 703 -17.05 -0.68 -14.94
C LEU A 703 -17.45 0.11 -16.19
N LEU A 704 -17.50 1.44 -16.08
CA LEU A 704 -17.83 2.33 -17.19
C LEU A 704 -16.84 2.16 -18.34
N CYS A 705 -15.54 2.16 -18.05
CA CYS A 705 -14.50 1.93 -19.05
C CYS A 705 -14.64 0.56 -19.73
N ALA A 706 -14.78 -0.53 -18.96
CA ALA A 706 -14.82 -1.90 -19.50
C ALA A 706 -15.94 -2.11 -20.54
N HIS A 707 -17.07 -1.43 -20.38
CA HIS A 707 -18.25 -1.56 -21.23
C HIS A 707 -18.46 -0.37 -22.19
N SER A 708 -17.47 0.51 -22.34
CA SER A 708 -17.50 1.64 -23.28
C SER A 708 -17.13 1.27 -24.73
N ASN A 709 -16.88 -0.02 -25.03
CA ASN A 709 -16.43 -0.45 -26.36
C ASN A 709 -17.53 -0.29 -27.42
N THR A 710 -17.14 0.21 -28.60
CA THR A 710 -18.07 0.57 -29.68
C THR A 710 -18.20 -0.51 -30.76
N GLY A 711 -17.99 -1.79 -30.41
CA GLY A 711 -17.99 -2.91 -31.34
C GLY A 711 -19.37 -3.30 -31.89
N SER A 712 -19.43 -3.50 -33.22
CA SER A 712 -20.25 -4.45 -34.00
C SER A 712 -21.74 -4.26 -34.35
N SER A 713 -22.46 -3.18 -34.03
CA SER A 713 -23.87 -3.05 -34.52
C SER A 713 -24.29 -1.66 -35.01
N SER A 714 -23.37 -0.77 -35.35
CA SER A 714 -23.69 0.58 -35.84
C SER A 714 -24.01 0.63 -37.33
N SER A 715 -24.99 -0.15 -37.78
CA SER A 715 -25.55 0.00 -39.12
C SER A 715 -26.88 0.75 -39.12
N GLN A 716 -27.54 0.97 -37.97
CA GLN A 716 -28.91 1.48 -37.98
C GLN A 716 -29.21 2.69 -37.10
N HIS A 717 -28.43 3.05 -36.07
CA HIS A 717 -28.82 4.16 -35.18
C HIS A 717 -27.62 5.04 -34.77
N GLY A 718 -27.60 6.28 -35.29
CA GLY A 718 -26.88 7.44 -34.74
C GLY A 718 -25.35 7.47 -34.88
N ASN A 719 -24.83 8.46 -35.61
CA ASN A 719 -23.41 8.83 -35.56
C ASN A 719 -23.06 9.32 -34.13
N ILE A 720 -22.47 8.45 -33.29
CA ILE A 720 -21.88 8.90 -32.01
C ILE A 720 -20.88 10.04 -32.33
N PRO A 721 -21.05 11.25 -31.76
CA PRO A 721 -20.18 12.38 -32.05
C PRO A 721 -18.71 12.04 -31.75
N THR A 722 -17.79 12.49 -32.61
CA THR A 722 -16.34 12.30 -32.44
C THR A 722 -15.86 12.82 -31.07
N ALA A 723 -16.51 13.86 -30.52
CA ALA A 723 -16.21 14.39 -29.18
C ALA A 723 -16.49 13.39 -28.05
N ALA A 724 -17.57 12.62 -28.13
CA ALA A 724 -17.88 11.58 -27.14
C ALA A 724 -16.89 10.40 -27.19
N ARG A 725 -16.25 10.19 -28.35
CA ARG A 725 -15.20 9.17 -28.54
C ARG A 725 -13.84 9.63 -28.06
N PHE A 726 -13.55 10.93 -28.03
CA PHE A 726 -12.25 11.47 -27.63
C PHE A 726 -12.42 12.59 -26.57
N PRO A 727 -12.98 12.26 -25.39
CA PRO A 727 -13.44 13.23 -24.39
C PRO A 727 -12.33 14.10 -23.78
N ILE A 728 -11.07 13.67 -23.87
CA ILE A 728 -9.92 14.39 -23.30
C ILE A 728 -9.39 15.47 -24.27
N LEU A 729 -9.40 15.17 -25.58
CA LEU A 729 -8.93 16.09 -26.62
C LEU A 729 -10.02 17.08 -27.02
N MET A 730 -11.25 16.59 -27.23
CA MET A 730 -12.36 17.37 -27.78
C MET A 730 -13.26 17.91 -26.66
N ASP A 731 -13.63 19.18 -26.73
CA ASP A 731 -14.67 19.72 -25.84
C ASP A 731 -16.07 19.38 -26.40
N GLY A 732 -16.98 19.00 -25.52
CA GLY A 732 -18.29 18.42 -25.86
C GLY A 732 -19.35 19.42 -26.36
N GLY A 733 -18.97 20.67 -26.64
CA GLY A 733 -19.86 21.84 -26.77
C GLY A 733 -20.88 21.85 -27.91
N TYR A 734 -21.08 20.75 -28.64
CA TYR A 734 -22.06 20.67 -29.73
C TYR A 734 -23.00 19.46 -29.66
N SER A 735 -22.94 18.65 -28.59
CA SER A 735 -23.89 17.56 -28.40
C SER A 735 -25.12 18.10 -27.66
N ARG A 736 -26.22 18.30 -28.39
CA ARG A 736 -27.55 18.71 -27.88
C ARG A 736 -28.27 17.53 -27.21
N GLU A 737 -27.53 16.65 -26.55
CA GLU A 737 -28.04 15.48 -25.85
C GLU A 737 -28.47 15.87 -24.44
N ALA A 738 -29.68 15.48 -24.05
CA ALA A 738 -30.24 15.78 -22.74
C ALA A 738 -29.49 15.05 -21.61
N LYS A 739 -29.69 15.53 -20.37
CA LYS A 739 -29.30 14.84 -19.14
C LYS A 739 -29.88 13.42 -19.13
N VAL A 740 -29.04 12.40 -18.90
CA VAL A 740 -29.46 10.99 -18.86
C VAL A 740 -29.11 10.38 -17.50
N ASP A 741 -30.09 9.78 -16.83
CA ASP A 741 -29.81 8.88 -15.71
C ASP A 741 -29.57 7.47 -16.26
N LEU A 742 -28.38 6.91 -15.99
CA LEU A 742 -28.01 5.58 -16.45
C LEU A 742 -28.92 4.48 -15.87
N VAL A 743 -29.48 4.69 -14.67
CA VAL A 743 -30.42 3.73 -14.05
C VAL A 743 -31.73 3.70 -14.81
N SER A 744 -32.40 4.86 -14.95
CA SER A 744 -33.64 4.95 -15.71
C SER A 744 -33.45 4.56 -17.19
N TYR A 745 -32.29 4.87 -17.77
CA TYR A 745 -31.97 4.43 -19.12
C TYR A 745 -31.95 2.89 -19.24
N ALA A 746 -31.37 2.22 -18.24
CA ALA A 746 -31.27 0.77 -18.18
C ALA A 746 -32.64 0.09 -18.02
N GLU A 747 -33.55 0.69 -17.26
CA GLU A 747 -34.93 0.22 -17.08
C GLU A 747 -35.76 0.37 -18.36
N ASN A 748 -35.60 1.50 -19.05
CA ASN A 748 -36.34 1.79 -20.28
C ASN A 748 -35.82 1.03 -21.51
N HIS A 749 -34.59 0.50 -21.45
CA HIS A 749 -33.96 -0.23 -22.55
C HIS A 749 -33.43 -1.60 -22.07
N PRO A 750 -34.33 -2.56 -21.74
CA PRO A 750 -33.93 -3.88 -21.27
C PRO A 750 -33.26 -4.66 -22.42
N GLY A 751 -31.92 -4.64 -22.45
CA GLY A 751 -31.10 -5.30 -23.46
C GLY A 751 -29.65 -4.79 -23.43
N ASN A 752 -28.76 -5.39 -24.24
CA ASN A 752 -27.37 -4.92 -24.43
C ASN A 752 -27.31 -3.64 -25.29
N TYR A 753 -28.16 -2.64 -24.99
CA TYR A 753 -28.11 -1.34 -25.62
C TYR A 753 -26.90 -0.55 -25.11
N ARG A 754 -26.32 0.26 -26.00
CA ARG A 754 -25.15 1.07 -25.67
C ARG A 754 -25.55 2.19 -24.74
N TYR A 755 -24.91 2.25 -23.57
CA TYR A 755 -25.08 3.35 -22.64
C TYR A 755 -24.45 4.63 -23.22
N PRO A 756 -25.17 5.76 -23.21
CA PRO A 756 -24.67 7.00 -23.80
C PRO A 756 -23.50 7.56 -22.97
N ARG A 757 -22.43 7.99 -23.67
CA ARG A 757 -21.33 8.81 -23.13
C ARG A 757 -20.65 8.30 -21.84
N THR A 758 -20.64 6.99 -21.60
CA THR A 758 -20.04 6.37 -20.39
C THR A 758 -18.58 6.76 -20.15
N LEU A 759 -17.74 6.74 -21.20
CA LEU A 759 -16.34 7.18 -21.10
C LEU A 759 -16.22 8.68 -20.78
N TRP A 760 -17.04 9.52 -21.41
CA TRP A 760 -17.06 10.95 -21.14
C TRP A 760 -17.42 11.21 -19.68
N HIS A 761 -18.46 10.54 -19.19
CA HIS A 761 -18.90 10.62 -17.80
C HIS A 761 -17.78 10.20 -16.83
N ALA A 762 -17.12 9.06 -17.10
CA ALA A 762 -15.99 8.59 -16.29
C ALA A 762 -14.84 9.61 -16.21
N VAL A 763 -14.50 10.26 -17.33
CA VAL A 763 -13.47 11.32 -17.37
C VAL A 763 -13.90 12.54 -16.55
N GLN A 764 -15.14 13.03 -16.71
CA GLN A 764 -15.59 14.22 -15.95
C GLN A 764 -15.68 13.94 -14.45
N LEU A 765 -16.21 12.79 -14.03
CA LEU A 765 -16.24 12.39 -12.62
C LEU A 765 -14.83 12.34 -12.02
N THR A 766 -13.88 11.76 -12.76
CA THR A 766 -12.48 11.66 -12.29
C THR A 766 -11.82 13.04 -12.15
N ARG A 767 -12.13 13.98 -13.04
CA ARG A 767 -11.67 15.38 -12.93
C ARG A 767 -12.27 16.10 -11.72
N MET A 768 -13.50 15.79 -11.32
CA MET A 768 -14.14 16.41 -10.15
C MET A 768 -13.68 15.81 -8.81
N ARG A 769 -13.02 14.65 -8.83
CA ARG A 769 -12.55 13.99 -7.60
C ARG A 769 -11.39 14.78 -6.98
N SER A 770 -11.44 15.02 -5.66
CA SER A 770 -10.34 15.67 -4.92
C SER A 770 -9.33 14.66 -4.36
N SER A 771 -9.75 13.41 -4.10
CA SER A 771 -8.87 12.37 -3.55
C SER A 771 -7.76 12.00 -4.54
N PRO A 772 -6.47 11.99 -4.13
CA PRO A 772 -5.33 11.55 -4.94
C PRO A 772 -5.27 10.02 -4.97
N TYR A 773 -6.31 9.38 -5.52
CA TYR A 773 -6.40 7.92 -5.65
C TYR A 773 -6.09 7.47 -7.09
N PRO A 774 -4.88 6.92 -7.35
CA PRO A 774 -4.43 6.63 -8.72
C PRO A 774 -5.28 5.63 -9.53
N PRO A 775 -5.90 4.57 -8.95
CA PRO A 775 -6.55 3.52 -9.74
C PRO A 775 -7.62 3.99 -10.72
N ALA A 776 -8.41 5.03 -10.39
CA ALA A 776 -9.41 5.57 -11.31
C ALA A 776 -8.76 6.12 -12.59
N TRP A 777 -7.68 6.90 -12.45
CA TRP A 777 -6.89 7.44 -13.55
C TRP A 777 -6.24 6.34 -14.38
N LYS A 778 -5.65 5.33 -13.72
CA LYS A 778 -5.04 4.18 -14.38
C LYS A 778 -6.05 3.36 -15.19
N HIS A 779 -7.29 3.22 -14.71
CA HIS A 779 -8.35 2.54 -15.46
C HIS A 779 -8.73 3.28 -16.75
N ILE A 780 -8.81 4.61 -16.70
CA ILE A 780 -9.05 5.43 -17.89
C ILE A 780 -7.86 5.31 -18.85
N LEU A 781 -6.63 5.45 -18.36
CA LEU A 781 -5.41 5.32 -19.16
C LEU A 781 -5.33 3.95 -19.87
N SER A 782 -5.50 2.86 -19.11
CA SER A 782 -5.50 1.49 -19.64
C SER A 782 -6.60 1.28 -20.67
N PHE A 783 -7.77 1.89 -20.47
CA PHE A 783 -8.86 1.80 -21.44
C PHE A 783 -8.55 2.56 -22.73
N MET A 784 -7.95 3.75 -22.66
CA MET A 784 -7.59 4.53 -23.84
C MET A 784 -6.53 3.84 -24.70
N ALA A 785 -5.56 3.19 -24.06
CA ALA A 785 -4.52 2.42 -24.75
C ALA A 785 -5.03 1.15 -25.46
N ARG A 786 -6.29 0.74 -25.24
CA ARG A 786 -6.94 -0.40 -25.93
C ARG A 786 -7.59 0.05 -27.24
N GLY A 787 -7.67 -0.86 -28.21
CA GLY A 787 -8.45 -0.62 -29.42
C GLY A 787 -9.94 -0.64 -29.10
N ARG A 788 -10.65 0.48 -29.27
CA ARG A 788 -12.06 0.63 -28.84
C ARG A 788 -13.07 0.47 -29.98
N PHE A 789 -12.61 0.48 -31.24
CA PHE A 789 -13.43 0.28 -32.44
C PHE A 789 -13.34 -1.17 -32.93
N GLY A 790 -14.50 -1.83 -33.09
CA GLY A 790 -14.60 -3.16 -33.70
C GLY A 790 -14.51 -3.12 -35.23
N GLY A 791 -14.53 -4.30 -35.87
CA GLY A 791 -14.23 -4.51 -37.30
C GLY A 791 -15.09 -3.75 -38.33
N SER A 792 -16.14 -3.03 -37.92
CA SER A 792 -16.94 -2.16 -38.80
C SER A 792 -16.17 -0.93 -39.30
N TYR A 793 -15.08 -0.54 -38.62
CA TYR A 793 -14.21 0.54 -39.06
C TYR A 793 -13.03 -0.03 -39.85
N GLY A 794 -12.83 0.46 -41.08
CA GLY A 794 -11.71 0.06 -41.92
C GLY A 794 -10.33 0.29 -41.26
N PRO A 795 -9.25 -0.30 -41.81
CA PRO A 795 -7.89 -0.21 -41.26
C PRO A 795 -7.44 1.22 -40.91
N ARG A 796 -7.80 2.20 -41.74
CA ARG A 796 -7.49 3.63 -41.53
C ARG A 796 -8.16 4.22 -40.28
N GLY A 797 -9.41 3.86 -39.99
CA GLY A 797 -10.12 4.35 -38.80
C GLY A 797 -9.54 3.79 -37.50
N ARG A 798 -9.09 2.54 -37.51
CA ARG A 798 -8.37 1.93 -36.36
C ARG A 798 -7.01 2.58 -36.14
N SER A 799 -6.34 3.00 -37.21
CA SER A 799 -5.03 3.65 -37.15
C SER A 799 -5.13 5.06 -36.61
N LEU A 800 -6.07 5.86 -37.12
CA LEU A 800 -6.41 7.18 -36.57
C LEU A 800 -6.74 7.10 -35.06
N GLN A 801 -7.47 6.07 -34.64
CA GLN A 801 -7.77 5.87 -33.22
C GLN A 801 -6.53 5.68 -32.36
N ARG A 802 -5.58 4.85 -32.81
CA ARG A 802 -4.37 4.52 -32.03
C ARG A 802 -3.51 5.75 -31.84
N ILE A 803 -3.37 6.58 -32.87
CA ILE A 803 -2.62 7.84 -32.79
C ILE A 803 -3.32 8.83 -31.84
N LEU A 804 -4.63 9.07 -32.01
CA LEU A 804 -5.39 9.93 -31.09
C LEU A 804 -5.44 9.40 -29.64
N ALA A 805 -5.38 8.09 -29.44
CA ALA A 805 -5.34 7.48 -28.12
C ALA A 805 -4.03 7.78 -27.38
N TRP A 806 -2.90 7.83 -28.09
CA TRP A 806 -1.62 8.26 -27.52
C TRP A 806 -1.69 9.71 -27.03
N HIS A 807 -2.14 10.67 -27.85
CA HIS A 807 -2.24 12.06 -27.41
C HIS A 807 -3.22 12.27 -26.25
N GLN A 808 -4.32 11.49 -26.20
CA GLN A 808 -5.18 11.48 -25.02
C GLN A 808 -4.48 10.95 -23.77
N SER A 809 -3.63 9.94 -23.93
CA SER A 809 -2.87 9.35 -22.83
C SER A 809 -1.86 10.34 -22.28
N LEU A 810 -1.11 11.04 -23.13
CA LEU A 810 -0.19 12.11 -22.71
C LEU A 810 -0.92 13.23 -21.96
N LYS A 811 -2.03 13.72 -22.50
CA LYS A 811 -2.81 14.76 -21.83
C LYS A 811 -3.36 14.31 -20.47
N LEU A 812 -3.75 13.04 -20.36
CA LEU A 812 -4.17 12.46 -19.08
C LEU A 812 -3.00 12.38 -18.09
N VAL A 813 -1.80 12.02 -18.54
CA VAL A 813 -0.59 12.00 -17.70
C VAL A 813 -0.26 13.39 -17.20
N ASN A 814 -0.36 14.43 -18.04
CA ASN A 814 -0.15 15.81 -17.61
C ASN A 814 -1.16 16.21 -16.52
N TRP A 815 -2.45 15.86 -16.67
CA TRP A 815 -3.46 16.07 -15.62
C TRP A 815 -3.18 15.30 -14.33
N MET A 816 -2.55 14.13 -14.42
CA MET A 816 -2.11 13.39 -13.24
C MET A 816 -0.94 14.10 -12.54
N GLN A 817 0.03 14.60 -13.31
CA GLN A 817 1.18 15.35 -12.79
C GLN A 817 0.76 16.67 -12.13
N GLU A 818 -0.17 17.43 -12.74
CA GLU A 818 -0.76 18.65 -12.17
C GLU A 818 -1.43 18.41 -10.80
N ARG A 819 -1.76 17.15 -10.47
CA ARG A 819 -2.42 16.74 -9.22
C ARG A 819 -1.56 15.88 -8.31
N ASP A 820 -0.25 15.80 -8.56
CA ASP A 820 0.69 14.95 -7.81
C ASP A 820 0.24 13.47 -7.75
N ILE A 821 -0.33 12.95 -8.84
CA ILE A 821 -0.75 11.54 -8.94
C ILE A 821 0.32 10.75 -9.68
N GLU A 822 1.00 9.85 -8.96
CA GLU A 822 2.01 8.98 -9.54
C GLU A 822 1.43 8.04 -10.61
N LEU A 823 2.07 8.03 -11.78
CA LEU A 823 1.77 7.11 -12.87
C LEU A 823 2.07 5.66 -12.48
N GLY A 824 3.23 5.44 -11.85
CA GLY A 824 3.75 4.14 -11.45
C GLY A 824 3.97 3.17 -12.62
N GLU A 825 4.43 1.97 -12.29
CA GLU A 825 4.83 0.94 -13.26
C GLU A 825 3.72 0.57 -14.27
N ASP A 826 2.52 0.24 -13.80
CA ASP A 826 1.40 -0.17 -14.68
C ASP A 826 1.00 0.93 -15.67
N GLY A 827 1.13 2.20 -15.25
CA GLY A 827 0.83 3.36 -16.08
C GLY A 827 1.88 3.55 -17.17
N PHE A 828 3.17 3.43 -16.79
CA PHE A 828 4.28 3.45 -17.75
C PHE A 828 4.18 2.32 -18.78
N GLN A 829 3.93 1.08 -18.34
CA GLN A 829 3.72 -0.05 -19.25
C GLN A 829 2.56 0.23 -20.23
N THR A 830 1.46 0.82 -19.74
CA THR A 830 0.32 1.19 -20.57
C THR A 830 0.69 2.25 -21.62
N LEU A 831 1.52 3.23 -21.26
CA LEU A 831 2.03 4.23 -22.19
C LEU A 831 2.90 3.60 -23.28
N CYS A 832 3.85 2.72 -22.93
CA CYS A 832 4.66 2.00 -23.92
C CYS A 832 3.78 1.24 -24.91
N VAL A 833 2.77 0.51 -24.42
CA VAL A 833 1.82 -0.22 -25.27
C VAL A 833 0.98 0.71 -26.16
N ALA A 834 0.56 1.87 -25.65
CA ALA A 834 -0.18 2.87 -26.43
C ALA A 834 0.70 3.45 -27.54
N PHE A 835 1.96 3.78 -27.23
CA PHE A 835 2.94 4.32 -28.15
C PHE A 835 3.26 3.34 -29.27
N THR A 836 3.62 2.09 -28.95
CA THR A 836 3.91 1.06 -29.96
C THR A 836 2.75 0.88 -30.95
N LYS A 837 1.50 0.95 -30.47
CA LYS A 837 0.30 0.88 -31.34
C LYS A 837 0.14 2.12 -32.21
N ALA A 838 0.46 3.30 -31.70
CA ALA A 838 0.39 4.56 -32.44
C ALA A 838 1.44 4.59 -33.55
N ILE A 839 2.67 4.14 -33.28
CA ILE A 839 3.74 4.03 -34.28
C ILE A 839 3.36 3.03 -35.36
N ASP A 840 2.95 1.81 -34.98
CA ASP A 840 2.51 0.78 -35.94
C ASP A 840 1.37 1.29 -36.84
N ALA A 841 0.49 2.15 -36.31
CA ALA A 841 -0.57 2.80 -37.08
C ALA A 841 -0.03 3.89 -38.04
N GLY A 842 0.87 4.75 -37.57
CA GLY A 842 1.48 5.81 -38.37
C GLY A 842 2.30 5.25 -39.53
N LEU A 843 3.14 4.24 -39.27
CA LEU A 843 3.98 3.57 -40.28
C LEU A 843 3.15 2.87 -41.37
N ARG A 844 2.03 2.22 -41.00
CA ARG A 844 1.16 1.54 -41.98
C ARG A 844 0.33 2.51 -42.81
N HIS A 845 -0.02 3.68 -42.26
CA HIS A 845 -0.94 4.64 -42.88
C HIS A 845 -0.54 6.10 -42.59
N PRO A 846 0.50 6.64 -43.26
CA PRO A 846 1.07 7.96 -42.96
C PRO A 846 0.05 9.09 -43.08
N GLY A 847 -0.80 9.09 -44.13
CA GLY A 847 -1.86 10.11 -44.28
C GLY A 847 -2.91 10.11 -43.16
N THR A 848 -3.00 9.07 -42.32
CA THR A 848 -3.87 9.10 -41.12
C THR A 848 -3.22 9.82 -39.94
N ALA A 849 -1.89 9.88 -39.88
CA ALA A 849 -1.16 10.65 -38.88
C ALA A 849 -1.36 12.15 -39.10
N GLU A 850 -1.18 12.62 -40.33
CA GLU A 850 -1.45 14.02 -40.71
C GLU A 850 -2.89 14.45 -40.38
N GLN A 851 -3.87 13.61 -40.73
CA GLN A 851 -5.27 13.84 -40.39
C GLN A 851 -5.49 13.93 -38.86
N SER A 852 -4.76 13.15 -38.07
CA SER A 852 -4.85 13.18 -36.62
C SER A 852 -4.31 14.50 -36.05
N PHE A 853 -3.18 14.98 -36.54
CA PHE A 853 -2.57 16.25 -36.13
C PHE A 853 -3.47 17.44 -36.49
N LEU A 854 -4.07 17.44 -37.69
CA LEU A 854 -5.06 18.43 -38.09
C LEU A 854 -6.28 18.45 -37.15
N LEU A 855 -6.78 17.30 -36.72
CA LEU A 855 -7.90 17.22 -35.78
C LEU A 855 -7.50 17.75 -34.39
N ILE A 856 -6.30 17.45 -33.93
CA ILE A 856 -5.77 17.95 -32.64
C ILE A 856 -5.61 19.47 -32.69
N ASN A 857 -5.01 20.01 -33.76
CA ASN A 857 -4.81 21.44 -33.94
C ASN A 857 -6.15 22.19 -34.01
N LYS A 858 -7.14 21.66 -34.74
CA LYS A 858 -8.52 22.19 -34.71
C LYS A 858 -9.13 22.18 -33.31
N ALA A 859 -8.85 21.16 -32.50
CA ALA A 859 -9.34 21.08 -31.13
C ALA A 859 -8.63 22.07 -30.18
N ARG A 860 -7.32 22.32 -30.39
CA ARG A 860 -6.51 23.28 -29.63
C ARG A 860 -6.93 24.72 -29.91
N LEU A 861 -7.05 25.09 -31.18
CA LEU A 861 -7.48 26.43 -31.60
C LEU A 861 -8.86 26.81 -31.01
N ARG A 862 -9.75 25.83 -30.84
CA ARG A 862 -11.06 26.03 -30.20
C ARG A 862 -10.99 26.33 -28.70
N ARG A 863 -9.85 26.12 -28.02
CA ARG A 863 -9.65 26.37 -26.58
C ARG A 863 -9.00 27.71 -26.25
N LEU A 864 -8.72 28.58 -27.24
CA LEU A 864 -8.10 29.92 -27.04
C LEU A 864 -6.77 29.88 -26.24
N GLN A 865 -6.02 28.78 -26.32
CA GLN A 865 -4.68 28.64 -25.72
C GLN A 865 -3.72 28.21 -26.84
N PRO A 866 -3.07 29.16 -27.54
CA PRO A 866 -2.03 28.84 -28.51
C PRO A 866 -0.74 28.57 -27.76
N THR A 867 -0.47 27.31 -27.42
CA THR A 867 0.89 26.87 -27.07
C THR A 867 1.56 26.37 -28.35
N GLU A 868 2.78 26.85 -28.65
CA GLU A 868 3.57 26.45 -29.82
C GLU A 868 4.03 24.97 -29.79
N GLU A 869 3.74 24.24 -28.71
CA GLU A 869 4.12 22.84 -28.48
C GLU A 869 3.21 21.86 -29.25
N GLY A 870 3.29 21.86 -30.59
CA GLY A 870 2.59 20.92 -31.46
C GLY A 870 3.52 20.07 -32.30
N ASP A 871 3.31 18.75 -32.27
CA ASP A 871 3.87 17.84 -33.25
C ASP A 871 3.26 18.18 -34.63
N ASN A 872 4.01 18.91 -35.45
CA ASN A 872 3.57 19.29 -36.79
C ASN A 872 3.85 18.20 -37.83
N ASP A 873 4.70 17.24 -37.48
CA ASP A 873 5.15 16.15 -38.35
C ASP A 873 5.24 14.84 -37.55
N PHE A 874 5.21 13.70 -38.26
CA PHE A 874 5.32 12.38 -37.66
C PHE A 874 6.70 12.13 -37.05
N ASP A 875 7.77 12.68 -37.63
CA ASP A 875 9.13 12.49 -37.09
C ASP A 875 9.34 13.27 -35.79
N THR A 876 8.84 14.52 -35.71
CA THR A 876 8.88 15.32 -34.47
C THR A 876 8.03 14.67 -33.37
N PHE A 877 6.87 14.13 -33.74
CA PHE A 877 6.06 13.30 -32.86
C PHE A 877 6.82 12.10 -32.29
N LEU A 878 7.57 11.35 -33.12
CA LEU A 878 8.32 10.18 -32.68
C LEU A 878 9.42 10.56 -31.67
N GLN A 879 10.18 11.61 -31.95
CA GLN A 879 11.25 12.09 -31.08
C GLN A 879 10.70 12.54 -29.73
N HIS A 880 9.69 13.42 -29.74
CA HIS A 880 9.08 13.92 -28.51
C HIS A 880 8.48 12.79 -27.67
N ALA A 881 7.75 11.86 -28.30
CA ALA A 881 7.15 10.72 -27.61
C ALA A 881 8.19 9.78 -26.99
N LEU A 882 9.32 9.57 -27.68
CA LEU A 882 10.43 8.75 -27.19
C LEU A 882 11.16 9.42 -26.02
N GLU A 883 11.40 10.73 -26.09
CA GLU A 883 11.94 11.52 -24.97
C GLU A 883 11.04 11.43 -23.73
N VAL A 884 9.72 11.54 -23.91
CA VAL A 884 8.76 11.37 -22.81
C VAL A 884 8.87 9.97 -22.21
N LEU A 885 8.94 8.91 -23.02
CA LEU A 885 9.06 7.54 -22.49
C LEU A 885 10.40 7.31 -21.76
N LYS A 886 11.52 7.80 -22.31
CA LYS A 886 12.83 7.72 -21.65
C LYS A 886 12.82 8.46 -20.31
N GLY A 887 12.33 9.71 -20.30
CA GLY A 887 12.21 10.50 -19.07
C GLY A 887 11.28 9.87 -18.04
N GLN A 888 10.19 9.21 -18.46
CA GLN A 888 9.32 8.47 -17.53
C GLN A 888 9.98 7.19 -17.00
N PHE A 889 10.78 6.49 -17.81
CA PHE A 889 11.54 5.33 -17.36
C PHE A 889 12.61 5.74 -16.34
N ASP A 890 13.36 6.81 -16.63
CA ASP A 890 14.36 7.36 -15.73
C ASP A 890 13.73 7.82 -14.42
N TYR A 891 12.60 8.53 -14.48
CA TYR A 891 11.87 8.93 -13.27
C TYR A 891 11.37 7.73 -12.44
N LEU A 892 11.02 6.62 -13.09
CA LEU A 892 10.57 5.40 -12.41
C LEU A 892 11.72 4.66 -11.71
N VAL A 893 12.88 4.59 -12.36
CA VAL A 893 13.98 3.70 -11.96
C VAL A 893 15.10 4.45 -11.22
N LEU A 894 15.54 5.58 -11.76
CA LEU A 894 16.72 6.31 -11.32
C LEU A 894 16.36 7.34 -10.23
N PRO A 895 17.27 7.59 -9.27
CA PRO A 895 17.13 8.73 -8.37
C PRO A 895 17.35 10.04 -9.13
N THR A 896 16.47 11.03 -8.93
CA THR A 896 16.47 12.31 -9.67
C THR A 896 17.69 13.21 -9.49
N SER A 897 18.67 12.89 -8.63
CA SER A 897 19.77 13.83 -8.32
C SER A 897 21.14 13.18 -8.09
N LYS A 898 22.16 13.73 -8.76
CA LYS A 898 23.60 13.43 -8.51
C LYS A 898 24.04 13.84 -7.10
N THR A 899 23.36 14.80 -6.48
CA THR A 899 23.59 15.24 -5.09
C THR A 899 23.28 14.14 -4.08
N SER A 900 22.29 13.27 -4.36
CA SER A 900 21.95 12.10 -3.54
C SER A 900 23.07 11.06 -3.52
N GLU A 901 23.68 10.77 -4.67
CA GLU A 901 24.68 9.70 -4.81
C GLU A 901 25.94 9.98 -3.97
N GLN A 902 26.40 11.22 -3.91
CA GLN A 902 27.58 11.59 -3.12
C GLN A 902 27.25 11.73 -1.63
N ALA A 903 26.07 12.23 -1.28
CA ALA A 903 25.59 12.25 0.10
C ALA A 903 25.49 10.82 0.68
N GLU A 904 25.05 9.85 -0.12
CA GLU A 904 25.05 8.43 0.27
C GLU A 904 26.46 7.90 0.52
N ARG A 905 27.43 8.18 -0.37
CA ARG A 905 28.82 7.72 -0.21
C ARG A 905 29.45 8.21 1.10
N SER A 906 29.11 9.41 1.57
CA SER A 906 29.63 9.95 2.84
C SER A 906 29.21 9.15 4.09
N ILE A 907 28.00 8.57 4.09
CA ILE A 907 27.47 7.75 5.20
C ILE A 907 28.25 6.43 5.32
N PHE A 908 28.74 5.89 4.20
CA PHE A 908 29.30 4.53 4.10
C PHE A 908 30.83 4.49 3.98
N ALA A 909 31.50 5.65 3.86
CA ALA A 909 32.95 5.71 3.72
C ALA A 909 33.72 5.28 4.99
N ALA A 910 33.09 5.31 6.17
CA ALA A 910 33.75 5.12 7.46
C ALA A 910 33.22 3.89 8.23
N ALA A 911 33.49 2.66 7.75
CA ALA A 911 33.66 1.48 8.64
C ALA A 911 34.05 0.21 7.86
N HIS A 912 35.01 -0.55 8.40
CA HIS A 912 35.46 -1.83 7.87
C HIS A 912 34.52 -2.99 8.26
N GLU A 913 33.34 -3.13 7.64
CA GLU A 913 32.65 -4.44 7.44
C GLU A 913 31.53 -4.30 6.38
N PRO A 914 31.62 -4.95 5.20
CA PRO A 914 30.76 -4.66 4.05
C PRO A 914 29.29 -5.12 4.18
N ASN A 915 28.96 -6.09 5.04
CA ASN A 915 27.65 -6.75 5.05
C ASN A 915 26.64 -6.21 6.08
N THR A 916 27.02 -5.25 6.93
CA THR A 916 26.16 -4.77 8.03
C THR A 916 25.81 -3.27 7.91
N GLN A 917 26.33 -2.58 6.89
CA GLN A 917 26.08 -1.14 6.71
C GLN A 917 24.72 -0.84 6.05
N PRO A 918 24.07 0.28 6.43
CA PRO A 918 22.75 0.62 5.92
C PRO A 918 22.83 1.32 4.55
N THR A 919 23.15 0.61 3.47
CA THR A 919 23.19 1.21 2.12
C THR A 919 21.81 1.66 1.63
N VAL A 920 21.72 2.83 1.00
CA VAL A 920 20.49 3.29 0.33
C VAL A 920 20.34 2.53 -0.99
N PRO A 921 19.15 1.96 -1.31
CA PRO A 921 18.99 1.21 -2.55
C PRO A 921 19.23 2.10 -3.76
N SER A 922 19.94 1.60 -4.77
CA SER A 922 20.28 2.36 -5.99
C SER A 922 19.08 2.64 -6.89
N MET A 923 18.02 1.84 -6.79
CA MET A 923 16.81 1.94 -7.62
C MET A 923 15.59 2.34 -6.79
N LEU A 924 14.77 3.24 -7.33
CA LEU A 924 13.49 3.64 -6.72
C LEU A 924 12.38 2.64 -6.99
N HIS A 925 12.34 2.05 -8.19
CA HIS A 925 11.41 0.99 -8.53
C HIS A 925 12.10 -0.08 -9.36
N THR A 926 11.78 -1.35 -9.08
CA THR A 926 12.25 -2.48 -9.89
C THR A 926 11.16 -2.83 -10.91
N PRO A 927 11.34 -2.51 -12.20
CA PRO A 927 10.32 -2.77 -13.22
C PRO A 927 10.12 -4.29 -13.42
N SER A 928 8.88 -4.72 -13.63
CA SER A 928 8.61 -6.12 -13.95
C SER A 928 9.11 -6.46 -15.35
N PRO A 929 9.39 -7.75 -15.62
CA PRO A 929 9.79 -8.20 -16.96
C PRO A 929 8.80 -7.80 -18.06
N ALA A 930 7.50 -7.72 -17.75
CA ALA A 930 6.48 -7.33 -18.72
C ALA A 930 6.54 -5.82 -19.07
N THR A 931 6.98 -5.00 -18.12
CA THR A 931 7.21 -3.56 -18.32
C THR A 931 8.47 -3.33 -19.16
N LEU A 932 9.56 -4.04 -18.84
CA LEU A 932 10.79 -4.00 -19.64
C LEU A 932 10.53 -4.44 -21.08
N HIS A 933 9.84 -5.54 -21.29
CA HIS A 933 9.44 -6.00 -22.63
C HIS A 933 8.62 -4.94 -23.40
N ALA A 934 7.68 -4.27 -22.73
CA ALA A 934 6.90 -3.21 -23.37
C ALA A 934 7.77 -2.00 -23.77
N PHE A 935 8.76 -1.64 -22.94
CA PHE A 935 9.68 -0.55 -23.23
C PHE A 935 10.69 -0.91 -24.34
N VAL A 936 11.26 -2.12 -24.34
CA VAL A 936 12.08 -2.66 -25.43
C VAL A 936 11.33 -2.58 -26.76
N ARG A 937 10.05 -2.96 -26.78
CA ARG A 937 9.22 -2.83 -27.97
C ARG A 937 8.99 -1.38 -28.39
N ALA A 938 8.84 -0.45 -27.46
CA ALA A 938 8.73 0.96 -27.79
C ALA A 938 10.00 1.49 -28.48
N LEU A 939 11.18 1.19 -27.93
CA LEU A 939 12.48 1.59 -28.50
C LEU A 939 12.73 0.94 -29.87
N GLY A 940 12.53 -0.38 -29.95
CA GLY A 940 12.78 -1.15 -31.16
C GLY A 940 11.87 -0.80 -32.35
N PHE A 941 10.63 -0.34 -32.11
CA PHE A 941 9.75 0.12 -33.18
C PHE A 941 10.17 1.48 -33.78
N VAL A 942 10.92 2.29 -33.03
CA VAL A 942 11.49 3.57 -33.51
C VAL A 942 12.86 3.37 -34.16
N GLY A 943 13.55 2.26 -33.85
CA GLY A 943 14.91 1.99 -34.32
C GLY A 943 15.98 2.70 -33.49
N ASP A 944 15.71 2.88 -32.19
CA ASP A 944 16.62 3.49 -31.21
C ASP A 944 17.57 2.44 -30.61
N ASP A 945 18.56 2.03 -31.40
CA ASP A 945 19.53 0.98 -31.03
C ASP A 945 20.39 1.42 -29.83
N ASP A 946 20.78 2.70 -29.76
CA ASP A 946 21.48 3.28 -28.62
C ASP A 946 20.64 3.17 -27.34
N GLY A 947 19.35 3.50 -27.42
CA GLY A 947 18.42 3.33 -26.30
C GLY A 947 18.28 1.87 -25.85
N LEU A 948 18.28 0.91 -26.78
CA LEU A 948 18.25 -0.53 -26.47
C LEU A 948 19.55 -0.99 -25.78
N LEU A 949 20.71 -0.55 -26.28
CA LEU A 949 22.00 -0.87 -25.66
C LEU A 949 22.13 -0.26 -24.27
N HIS A 950 21.76 1.01 -24.10
CA HIS A 950 21.76 1.66 -22.79
C HIS A 950 20.83 0.96 -21.79
N LEU A 951 19.64 0.56 -22.23
CA LEU A 951 18.73 -0.22 -21.40
C LEU A 951 19.34 -1.57 -21.02
N LEU A 952 19.98 -2.27 -21.96
CA LEU A 952 20.62 -3.56 -21.71
C LEU A 952 21.84 -3.43 -20.79
N GLN A 953 22.62 -2.37 -20.92
CA GLN A 953 23.74 -2.05 -20.03
C GLN A 953 23.24 -1.83 -18.60
N TRP A 954 22.17 -1.05 -18.44
CA TRP A 954 21.51 -0.87 -17.14
C TRP A 954 20.93 -2.18 -16.58
N MET A 955 20.29 -3.00 -17.42
CA MET A 955 19.79 -4.32 -17.03
C MET A 955 20.92 -5.24 -16.59
N SER A 956 22.10 -5.14 -17.23
CA SER A 956 23.29 -5.92 -16.89
C SER A 956 23.85 -5.52 -15.52
N GLN A 957 23.91 -4.23 -15.22
CA GLN A 957 24.34 -3.70 -13.91
C GLN A 957 23.36 -4.04 -12.78
N SER A 958 22.07 -4.23 -13.09
CA SER A 958 21.00 -4.48 -12.12
C SER A 958 20.46 -5.92 -12.14
N ALA A 959 21.19 -6.85 -12.76
CA ALA A 959 20.72 -8.19 -13.08
C ALA A 959 20.20 -8.99 -11.87
N ASP A 960 20.88 -8.92 -10.72
CA ASP A 960 20.47 -9.67 -9.52
C ASP A 960 19.13 -9.18 -8.97
N LEU A 961 18.94 -7.87 -8.88
CA LEU A 961 17.68 -7.26 -8.43
C LEU A 961 16.53 -7.58 -9.40
N LEU A 962 16.80 -7.57 -10.71
CA LEU A 962 15.82 -7.93 -11.73
C LEU A 962 15.45 -9.42 -11.66
N ARG A 963 16.41 -10.30 -11.32
CA ARG A 963 16.18 -11.74 -11.15
C ARG A 963 15.30 -12.02 -9.93
N GLU A 964 15.63 -11.43 -8.78
CA GLU A 964 14.83 -11.53 -7.56
C GLU A 964 13.40 -11.03 -7.79
N ALA A 965 13.25 -9.89 -8.48
CA ALA A 965 11.94 -9.37 -8.83
C ALA A 965 11.18 -10.28 -9.80
N ALA A 966 11.86 -10.85 -10.80
CA ALA A 966 11.27 -11.79 -11.74
C ALA A 966 10.77 -13.07 -11.05
N ASP A 967 11.48 -13.59 -10.05
CA ASP A 967 11.09 -14.78 -9.30
C ASP A 967 9.82 -14.60 -8.45
N GLU A 968 9.44 -13.35 -8.15
CA GLU A 968 8.17 -13.02 -7.49
C GLU A 968 6.98 -12.99 -8.46
N HIS A 969 7.22 -13.14 -9.78
CA HIS A 969 6.18 -13.28 -10.80
C HIS A 969 6.05 -14.74 -11.25
N ILE A 970 4.79 -15.24 -11.34
CA ILE A 970 4.47 -16.62 -11.76
C ILE A 970 5.16 -17.02 -13.09
N ASN A 971 5.28 -16.09 -14.04
CA ASN A 971 5.95 -16.28 -15.34
C ASN A 971 7.09 -15.28 -15.56
N GLY A 972 7.70 -14.78 -14.48
CA GLY A 972 8.70 -13.70 -14.58
C GLY A 972 9.93 -14.10 -15.39
N GLY A 973 10.51 -15.28 -15.12
CA GLY A 973 11.66 -15.78 -15.89
C GLY A 973 11.37 -15.94 -17.38
N LYS A 974 10.21 -16.52 -17.75
CA LYS A 974 9.79 -16.65 -19.15
C LYS A 974 9.60 -15.29 -19.83
N MET A 975 9.02 -14.32 -19.13
CA MET A 975 8.83 -12.98 -19.66
C MET A 975 10.14 -12.20 -19.76
N MET A 976 11.08 -12.42 -18.84
CA MET A 976 12.43 -11.84 -18.91
C MET A 976 13.17 -12.40 -20.12
N HIS A 977 13.14 -13.72 -20.33
CA HIS A 977 13.71 -14.34 -21.53
C HIS A 977 13.09 -13.78 -22.81
N ARG A 978 11.77 -13.65 -22.86
CA ARG A 978 11.06 -13.01 -23.98
C ARG A 978 11.49 -11.54 -24.20
N THR A 979 11.90 -10.84 -23.15
CA THR A 979 12.46 -9.48 -23.25
C THR A 979 13.80 -9.50 -23.97
N LEU A 980 14.69 -10.44 -23.63
CA LEU A 980 15.97 -10.61 -24.31
C LEU A 980 15.79 -11.02 -25.78
N VAL A 981 14.85 -11.92 -26.07
CA VAL A 981 14.48 -12.29 -27.45
C VAL A 981 14.05 -11.06 -28.24
N ALA A 982 13.21 -10.20 -27.65
CA ALA A 982 12.76 -8.98 -28.31
C ALA A 982 13.92 -8.00 -28.59
N ILE A 983 14.87 -7.83 -27.66
CA ILE A 983 16.08 -7.01 -27.88
C ILE A 983 16.85 -7.52 -29.09
N ARG A 984 17.13 -8.83 -29.12
CA ARG A 984 17.84 -9.47 -30.23
C ARG A 984 17.15 -9.24 -31.58
N VAL A 985 15.83 -9.46 -31.65
CA VAL A 985 15.02 -9.25 -32.86
C VAL A 985 15.17 -7.83 -33.41
N PHE A 986 15.13 -6.81 -32.55
CA PHE A 986 15.19 -5.42 -33.03
C PHE A 986 16.59 -5.02 -33.49
N LEU A 987 17.65 -5.47 -32.80
CA LEU A 987 19.03 -5.21 -33.20
C LEU A 987 19.39 -5.91 -34.53
N GLU A 988 18.90 -7.14 -34.75
CA GLU A 988 19.16 -7.91 -35.98
C GLU A 988 18.31 -7.45 -37.17
N ARG A 989 17.04 -7.08 -36.97
CA ARG A 989 16.13 -6.68 -38.07
C ARG A 989 16.63 -5.46 -38.86
N ARG A 990 17.42 -4.58 -38.25
CA ARG A 990 18.02 -3.44 -38.93
C ARG A 990 19.26 -3.84 -39.74
N GLN A 991 19.95 -4.90 -39.34
CA GLN A 991 21.11 -5.46 -40.05
C GLN A 991 20.73 -6.04 -41.41
N GLU A 992 19.54 -6.64 -41.55
CA GLU A 992 19.03 -7.14 -42.83
C GLU A 992 18.67 -6.01 -43.83
N GLN A 993 18.45 -4.78 -43.36
CA GLN A 993 18.17 -3.61 -44.21
C GLN A 993 19.45 -2.91 -44.68
N THR A 994 20.58 -3.13 -44.00
CA THR A 994 21.91 -2.68 -44.42
C THR A 994 22.57 -3.74 -45.30
N VAL A 995 23.13 -3.34 -46.44
CA VAL A 995 23.43 -4.17 -47.62
C VAL A 995 24.49 -5.29 -47.42
N ASP A 996 25.10 -5.46 -46.24
CA ASP A 996 26.15 -6.45 -45.98
C ASP A 996 25.78 -7.46 -44.87
N SER A 997 25.28 -8.63 -45.28
CA SER A 997 24.78 -9.70 -44.40
C SER A 997 25.87 -10.64 -43.84
N ARG A 998 27.17 -10.31 -43.96
CA ARG A 998 28.27 -11.26 -43.68
C ARG A 998 29.12 -10.94 -42.44
N VAL A 999 28.89 -9.82 -41.75
CA VAL A 999 29.61 -9.45 -40.52
C VAL A 999 28.59 -9.17 -39.40
N PRO A 1000 28.71 -9.80 -38.22
CA PRO A 1000 27.90 -9.41 -37.05
C PRO A 1000 28.10 -7.92 -36.77
N SER A 1001 27.02 -7.15 -36.68
CA SER A 1001 27.11 -5.74 -36.29
C SER A 1001 27.77 -5.62 -34.92
N ASP A 1002 28.69 -4.66 -34.76
CA ASP A 1002 29.36 -4.34 -33.48
C ASP A 1002 28.34 -4.21 -32.33
N VAL A 1003 27.15 -3.70 -32.62
CA VAL A 1003 26.01 -3.50 -31.69
C VAL A 1003 25.45 -4.82 -31.16
N VAL A 1004 25.31 -5.85 -32.02
CA VAL A 1004 24.80 -7.17 -31.60
C VAL A 1004 25.86 -7.90 -30.77
N GLN A 1005 27.14 -7.75 -31.14
CA GLN A 1005 28.24 -8.32 -30.38
C GLN A 1005 28.36 -7.69 -28.99
N GLU A 1006 28.21 -6.37 -28.89
CA GLU A 1006 28.16 -5.66 -27.61
C GLU A 1006 26.99 -6.15 -26.74
N ALA A 1007 25.79 -6.29 -27.32
CA ALA A 1007 24.63 -6.80 -26.60
C ALA A 1007 24.85 -8.23 -26.07
N TYR A 1008 25.46 -9.10 -26.88
CA TYR A 1008 25.84 -10.46 -26.47
C TYR A 1008 26.82 -10.44 -25.28
N ASP A 1009 27.86 -9.59 -25.35
CA ASP A 1009 28.86 -9.46 -24.30
C ASP A 1009 28.26 -8.93 -22.99
N LEU A 1010 27.26 -8.04 -23.06
CA LEU A 1010 26.52 -7.54 -21.90
C LEU A 1010 25.67 -8.61 -21.22
N VAL A 1011 24.97 -9.44 -22.01
CA VAL A 1011 24.13 -10.55 -21.48
C VAL A 1011 24.98 -11.65 -20.87
N ARG A 1012 26.14 -11.97 -21.48
CA ARG A 1012 27.05 -13.00 -20.95
C ARG A 1012 27.53 -12.70 -19.52
N ARG A 1013 27.54 -11.43 -19.10
CA ARG A 1013 27.94 -11.00 -17.75
C ARG A 1013 26.86 -11.21 -16.68
N THR A 1014 25.60 -11.43 -17.05
CA THR A 1014 24.46 -11.44 -16.11
C THR A 1014 24.01 -12.85 -15.70
N GLY A 1015 24.59 -13.89 -16.32
CA GLY A 1015 24.16 -15.27 -16.16
C GLY A 1015 22.80 -15.58 -16.83
N TRP A 1016 22.29 -14.68 -17.68
CA TRP A 1016 21.19 -15.00 -18.60
C TRP A 1016 21.73 -15.65 -19.88
N ASP A 1017 20.91 -16.49 -20.50
CA ASP A 1017 21.26 -17.14 -21.76
C ASP A 1017 20.91 -16.22 -22.94
N TRP A 1018 21.80 -16.16 -23.94
CA TRP A 1018 21.50 -15.45 -25.18
C TRP A 1018 20.44 -16.24 -25.97
N PRO A 1019 19.39 -15.57 -26.50
CA PRO A 1019 18.33 -16.24 -27.25
C PRO A 1019 18.87 -17.01 -28.47
N SER A 1020 18.22 -18.11 -28.83
CA SER A 1020 18.53 -18.90 -30.04
C SER A 1020 17.80 -18.39 -31.29
N ASP A 1021 18.28 -18.73 -32.48
CA ASP A 1021 17.67 -18.29 -33.76
C ASP A 1021 16.24 -18.79 -33.92
N ALA A 1022 15.95 -20.00 -33.42
CA ALA A 1022 14.60 -20.58 -33.43
C ALA A 1022 13.62 -19.76 -32.59
N GLU A 1023 14.07 -19.23 -31.44
CA GLU A 1023 13.24 -18.38 -30.56
C GLU A 1023 12.99 -16.99 -31.17
N VAL A 1024 13.98 -16.44 -31.89
CA VAL A 1024 13.84 -15.19 -32.66
C VAL A 1024 12.78 -15.38 -33.76
N GLU A 1025 12.86 -16.49 -34.50
CA GLU A 1025 11.87 -16.81 -35.55
C GLU A 1025 10.47 -17.02 -34.95
N GLU A 1026 10.36 -17.73 -33.83
CA GLU A 1026 9.08 -17.93 -33.12
C GLU A 1026 8.48 -16.61 -32.63
N TYR A 1027 9.31 -15.68 -32.14
CA TYR A 1027 8.83 -14.39 -31.65
C TYR A 1027 8.32 -13.47 -32.78
N CYS A 1028 8.90 -13.58 -33.97
CA CYS A 1028 8.51 -12.81 -35.15
C CYS A 1028 7.21 -13.31 -35.80
N ARG A 1029 6.89 -14.61 -35.65
CA ARG A 1029 5.62 -15.21 -36.07
C ARG A 1029 4.46 -14.75 -35.19
#